data_AF-F0RD34-F1
#
_entry.id   AF-F0RD34-F1
#
_cell.length_a   1.000
_cell.length_b   1.000
_cell.length_c   1.000
_cell.angle_alpha   90.00
_cell.angle_beta   90.00
_cell.angle_gamma   90.00
#
_symmetry.space_group_name_H-M   'P 1'
#
loop_
_entity.id
_entity.type
_entity.pdbx_description
1 polymer ?
#
loop_
_entity_poly.entity_id
_entity_poly.type
_entity_poly.pdbx_seq_one_letter_code
_entity_poly.pdbx_strand_id
1 'polypeptide(L)'
;MKKTFLKFMMIASVLGTVMVSCSSDDDSGDKNTCSDGIQNGDETGVDCGGSSCQPCASTALEGEISDELTLDASLEYELKGKLEILDGGKLTIPAGTVIKATGGTASYIAVAQGGQIFVNGTASDPVVMTSGEASPAPGNWGGLVVCGKAPTNKGTAVTSEVADLTYGGTVSDDNSGVIKYLRIEYTGATFTNDKEFNGLSLFGVGSGTTVEYVQSYNGGDDGIEFFGGTVTGKYLVSTNSGDDGIDFADGWNGNGDFWYISGAAFAGIEGSNLAEEPVGVDPVTTTTLSNITVVGPVTEGALYYKEGGGNFTIDNFYTAGTDLGVKVKSTDTPAATRIEAEALKITNMQFASVADGFEKTDYTGANQSFISEGIATGAGNGAAAPDWAAGWTRGLDNSGVTESNLEGTITSAVSLQADVKYLLTSKLEILDGGELTIPAGTVIEATGQTSSYIAVAQGGKIFVNGTATEPVVMTSGEASPAPGDWGGLVVCGKAPTNKGTAVTSEVADLTYGGTVADDNSGSITYLRLEYTGATFTNSKEFNGLSLFGVGSETTVEYVQSYNGNDDGIEFFGGTVTGKYLVSTNSGDDGIDFADGWNGNGEFWYISGAAFAGIEGSNLAEEPVGVDPVTTTTLSNITVVGPVTEGALYYKEGGGKFTIDNLYTSGIDLGIKVKSTDAPAATRIEAGDLVITNIQFDAKATGFVETDYTGAKQDFYTEGTATGAGNGAATPDWATGWTVGL
;
A
#
# COMPACT_ATOMS: atom_id res chain seq x y z
N MET A 1 -6.86 45.65 15.56
CA MET A 1 -6.26 46.91 15.04
C MET A 1 -6.99 47.29 13.76
N LYS A 2 -7.42 48.56 13.67
CA LYS A 2 -8.17 49.15 12.55
C LYS A 2 -7.31 49.31 11.28
N LYS A 3 -7.97 49.28 10.11
CA LYS A 3 -7.92 50.24 8.96
C LYS A 3 -8.54 49.51 7.75
N THR A 4 -9.75 49.75 7.21
CA THR A 4 -10.39 50.95 6.64
C THR A 4 -9.50 51.83 5.77
N PHE A 5 -9.74 51.81 4.46
CA PHE A 5 -9.63 52.99 3.59
C PHE A 5 -10.80 53.04 2.60
N LEU A 6 -11.34 54.25 2.49
CA LEU A 6 -12.53 54.71 1.79
C LEU A 6 -12.07 55.77 0.77
N LYS A 7 -12.91 56.03 -0.24
CA LYS A 7 -13.11 57.28 -1.03
C LYS A 7 -12.67 57.22 -2.50
N PHE A 8 -13.29 57.88 -3.48
CA PHE A 8 -14.58 58.60 -3.69
C PHE A 8 -14.49 59.22 -5.11
N MET A 9 -15.64 59.63 -5.70
CA MET A 9 -15.78 60.66 -6.78
C MET A 9 -15.48 60.22 -8.23
N MET A 10 -16.14 60.71 -9.31
CA MET A 10 -17.03 61.87 -9.50
C MET A 10 -17.83 61.73 -10.84
N ILE A 11 -18.93 62.48 -10.89
CA ILE A 11 -19.93 62.75 -11.92
C ILE A 11 -19.38 63.46 -13.19
N ALA A 12 -19.97 63.19 -14.36
CA ALA A 12 -20.10 64.18 -15.45
C ALA A 12 -21.41 64.00 -16.24
N SER A 13 -22.31 64.96 -16.06
CA SER A 13 -23.55 65.18 -16.81
C SER A 13 -23.30 66.13 -17.99
N VAL A 14 -23.87 65.85 -19.17
CA VAL A 14 -24.06 66.86 -20.23
C VAL A 14 -25.51 66.84 -20.70
N LEU A 15 -26.15 68.01 -20.59
CA LEU A 15 -27.47 68.35 -21.09
C LEU A 15 -27.50 68.45 -22.62
N GLY A 16 -28.61 68.03 -23.22
CA GLY A 16 -29.00 68.40 -24.58
C GLY A 16 -30.52 68.29 -24.75
N THR A 17 -31.25 69.36 -24.46
CA THR A 17 -32.67 69.54 -24.84
C THR A 17 -32.80 69.78 -26.34
N VAL A 18 -33.87 69.29 -26.98
CA VAL A 18 -34.90 70.11 -27.67
C VAL A 18 -35.88 69.27 -28.54
N MET A 19 -37.15 69.71 -28.51
CA MET A 19 -38.33 69.46 -29.37
C MET A 19 -39.14 68.16 -29.25
N VAL A 20 -40.38 68.36 -28.80
CA VAL A 20 -41.56 67.55 -29.10
C VAL A 20 -42.04 67.85 -30.52
N SER A 21 -42.35 66.80 -31.29
CA SER A 21 -43.27 66.86 -32.43
C SER A 21 -44.08 65.57 -32.46
N CYS A 22 -45.38 65.67 -32.19
CA CYS A 22 -46.33 64.59 -32.44
C CYS A 22 -46.65 64.55 -33.93
N SER A 23 -46.37 63.42 -34.58
CA SER A 23 -47.13 62.97 -35.75
C SER A 23 -47.57 61.54 -35.49
N SER A 24 -48.88 61.38 -35.35
CA SER A 24 -49.59 60.12 -35.42
C SER A 24 -49.37 59.47 -36.78
N ASP A 25 -48.87 58.25 -36.81
CA ASP A 25 -49.16 57.24 -37.84
C ASP A 25 -48.97 55.85 -37.20
N ASP A 26 -50.07 55.09 -37.17
CA ASP A 26 -50.13 53.68 -36.83
C ASP A 26 -49.50 52.81 -37.95
N ASP A 27 -49.05 51.62 -37.56
CA ASP A 27 -48.58 50.49 -38.37
C ASP A 27 -47.12 50.51 -38.89
N SER A 28 -46.22 49.87 -38.12
CA SER A 28 -45.33 48.82 -38.65
C SER A 28 -44.63 48.03 -37.53
N GLY A 29 -45.28 46.93 -37.15
CA GLY A 29 -44.74 45.69 -36.57
C GLY A 29 -43.54 45.77 -35.64
N ASP A 30 -43.77 45.45 -34.35
CA ASP A 30 -42.78 44.77 -33.52
C ASP A 30 -42.19 43.64 -34.37
N LYS A 31 -40.96 43.83 -34.85
CA LYS A 31 -40.20 42.73 -35.42
C LYS A 31 -39.75 41.91 -34.23
N ASN A 32 -40.57 40.95 -33.81
CA ASN A 32 -40.07 39.83 -33.00
C ASN A 32 -38.85 39.29 -33.74
N THR A 33 -37.69 39.36 -33.12
CA THR A 33 -36.46 38.80 -33.67
C THR A 33 -35.94 37.76 -32.70
N CYS A 34 -35.77 36.54 -33.18
CA CYS A 34 -35.28 35.39 -32.41
C CYS A 34 -33.78 35.48 -32.05
N SER A 35 -33.30 36.68 -31.71
CA SER A 35 -31.89 36.97 -31.45
C SER A 35 -31.68 38.34 -30.77
N ASP A 36 -32.71 38.95 -30.19
CA ASP A 36 -32.62 40.27 -29.54
C ASP A 36 -32.40 40.20 -28.02
N GLY A 37 -32.37 39.00 -27.45
CA GLY A 37 -32.10 38.74 -26.04
C GLY A 37 -33.28 39.08 -25.12
N ILE A 38 -34.48 39.28 -25.68
CA ILE A 38 -35.69 39.64 -24.94
C ILE A 38 -36.80 38.68 -25.33
N GLN A 39 -37.39 37.98 -24.36
CA GLN A 39 -38.60 37.18 -24.62
C GLN A 39 -39.76 38.11 -24.98
N ASN A 40 -40.10 38.19 -26.28
CA ASN A 40 -41.16 39.06 -26.79
C ASN A 40 -42.06 38.32 -27.81
N GLY A 41 -43.19 38.91 -28.17
CA GLY A 41 -44.09 38.28 -29.13
C GLY A 41 -44.78 37.00 -28.65
N ASP A 42 -44.69 35.93 -29.43
CA ASP A 42 -45.22 34.60 -29.12
C ASP A 42 -44.14 33.57 -28.74
N GLU A 43 -42.91 34.04 -28.47
CA GLU A 43 -41.80 33.22 -28.01
C GLU A 43 -42.11 32.51 -26.68
N THR A 44 -41.77 31.22 -26.59
CA THR A 44 -41.96 30.42 -25.37
C THR A 44 -40.74 30.46 -24.43
N GLY A 45 -39.63 31.05 -24.88
CA GLY A 45 -38.42 31.36 -24.10
C GLY A 45 -37.66 32.52 -24.76
N VAL A 46 -36.58 33.02 -24.16
CA VAL A 46 -35.81 34.14 -24.74
C VAL A 46 -35.29 33.73 -26.12
N ASP A 47 -35.70 34.44 -27.17
CA ASP A 47 -35.29 34.22 -28.56
C ASP A 47 -35.66 32.82 -29.13
N CYS A 48 -36.62 32.11 -28.52
CA CYS A 48 -37.02 30.76 -28.93
C CYS A 48 -38.52 30.46 -28.74
N GLY A 49 -39.03 29.52 -29.52
CA GLY A 49 -40.42 29.07 -29.49
C GLY A 49 -41.38 30.00 -30.23
N GLY A 50 -42.67 29.77 -30.02
CA GLY A 50 -43.70 30.46 -30.80
C GLY A 50 -43.76 30.02 -32.27
N SER A 51 -44.45 30.79 -33.09
CA SER A 51 -44.65 30.50 -34.51
C SER A 51 -43.49 30.92 -35.42
N SER A 52 -42.57 31.73 -34.89
CA SER A 52 -41.55 32.44 -35.68
C SER A 52 -40.10 32.11 -35.31
N CYS A 53 -39.85 31.58 -34.11
CA CYS A 53 -38.51 31.20 -33.65
C CYS A 53 -38.30 29.68 -33.60
N GLN A 54 -37.03 29.26 -33.56
CA GLN A 54 -36.71 27.85 -33.36
C GLN A 54 -37.28 27.38 -32.02
N PRO A 55 -37.82 26.16 -31.91
CA PRO A 55 -38.30 25.63 -30.63
C PRO A 55 -37.24 25.79 -29.54
N CYS A 56 -37.67 26.17 -28.34
CA CYS A 56 -36.75 26.21 -27.20
C CYS A 56 -36.16 24.83 -26.94
N ALA A 57 -34.89 24.78 -26.54
CA ALA A 57 -34.25 23.55 -26.10
C ALA A 57 -35.08 22.92 -24.98
N SER A 58 -35.57 21.70 -25.20
CA SER A 58 -36.27 20.95 -24.16
C SER A 58 -35.25 20.50 -23.12
N THR A 59 -35.49 20.86 -21.86
CA THR A 59 -34.73 20.33 -20.72
C THR A 59 -35.31 19.00 -20.22
N ALA A 60 -36.51 18.62 -20.67
CA ALA A 60 -37.09 17.30 -20.37
C ALA A 60 -36.50 16.24 -21.30
N LEU A 61 -35.95 15.18 -20.71
CA LEU A 61 -35.42 13.99 -21.36
C LEU A 61 -36.36 12.81 -21.11
N GLU A 62 -36.88 12.23 -22.20
CA GLU A 62 -37.69 11.01 -22.22
C GLU A 62 -37.86 10.55 -23.69
N GLY A 63 -38.22 9.28 -23.89
CA GLY A 63 -38.51 8.71 -25.21
C GLY A 63 -37.28 8.07 -25.86
N GLU A 64 -37.18 8.19 -27.18
CA GLU A 64 -36.20 7.47 -28.00
C GLU A 64 -35.31 8.46 -28.79
N ILE A 65 -34.03 8.12 -28.93
CA ILE A 65 -33.03 8.84 -29.73
C ILE A 65 -32.61 7.93 -30.88
N SER A 66 -33.06 8.23 -32.10
CA SER A 66 -32.71 7.51 -33.34
C SER A 66 -31.62 8.18 -34.17
N ASP A 67 -31.34 9.46 -33.88
CA ASP A 67 -30.35 10.30 -34.56
C ASP A 67 -29.37 10.88 -33.53
N GLU A 68 -28.61 11.92 -33.88
CA GLU A 68 -27.69 12.59 -32.96
C GLU A 68 -28.40 13.64 -32.10
N LEU A 69 -28.20 13.55 -30.79
CA LEU A 69 -28.59 14.55 -29.79
C LEU A 69 -27.34 14.96 -28.99
N THR A 70 -27.03 16.26 -28.97
CA THR A 70 -26.00 16.83 -28.10
C THR A 70 -26.66 17.75 -27.08
N LEU A 71 -26.41 17.49 -25.79
CA LEU A 71 -26.89 18.35 -24.71
C LEU A 71 -26.05 19.63 -24.60
N ASP A 72 -26.63 20.67 -24.00
CA ASP A 72 -26.00 21.95 -23.68
C ASP A 72 -25.67 21.99 -22.18
N ALA A 73 -24.38 22.02 -21.85
CA ALA A 73 -23.92 22.02 -20.45
C ALA A 73 -24.32 23.28 -19.66
N SER A 74 -24.83 24.33 -20.31
CA SER A 74 -25.39 25.50 -19.62
C SER A 74 -26.80 25.28 -19.07
N LEU A 75 -27.44 24.16 -19.45
CA LEU A 75 -28.78 23.78 -19.01
C LEU A 75 -28.75 22.66 -17.97
N GLU A 76 -29.73 22.68 -17.07
CA GLU A 76 -30.04 21.55 -16.20
C GLU A 76 -31.17 20.73 -16.83
N TYR A 77 -30.99 19.42 -16.91
CA TYR A 77 -31.93 18.51 -17.55
C TYR A 77 -32.75 17.72 -16.52
N GLU A 78 -34.02 17.44 -16.85
CA GLU A 78 -34.93 16.59 -16.09
C GLU A 78 -35.19 15.30 -16.86
N LEU A 79 -34.76 14.15 -16.34
CA LEU A 79 -35.12 12.83 -16.88
C LEU A 79 -36.51 12.43 -16.32
N LYS A 80 -37.53 12.45 -17.17
CA LYS A 80 -38.94 12.25 -16.79
C LYS A 80 -39.46 10.82 -16.97
N GLY A 81 -38.71 10.02 -17.68
CA GLY A 81 -38.98 8.61 -17.93
C GLY A 81 -37.76 7.96 -18.56
N LYS A 82 -37.96 6.83 -19.24
CA LYS A 82 -36.89 6.18 -20.00
C LYS A 82 -36.41 7.06 -21.14
N LEU A 83 -35.09 7.13 -21.34
CA LEU A 83 -34.45 7.71 -22.52
C LEU A 83 -33.61 6.63 -23.20
N GLU A 84 -34.07 6.16 -24.36
CA GLU A 84 -33.48 5.03 -25.07
C GLU A 84 -32.72 5.49 -26.32
N ILE A 85 -31.43 5.21 -26.40
CA ILE A 85 -30.61 5.46 -27.58
C ILE A 85 -30.69 4.21 -28.46
N LEU A 86 -31.36 4.32 -29.61
CA LEU A 86 -31.61 3.22 -30.54
C LEU A 86 -30.43 3.00 -31.50
N ASP A 87 -30.49 1.94 -32.31
CA ASP A 87 -29.51 1.66 -33.36
C ASP A 87 -29.34 2.87 -34.30
N GLY A 88 -28.09 3.34 -34.44
CA GLY A 88 -27.74 4.55 -35.19
C GLY A 88 -27.87 5.86 -34.43
N GLY A 89 -28.58 5.87 -33.30
CA GLY A 89 -28.72 7.03 -32.42
C GLY A 89 -27.44 7.34 -31.64
N LYS A 90 -27.24 8.63 -31.32
CA LYS A 90 -26.07 9.11 -30.57
C LYS A 90 -26.47 10.16 -29.55
N LEU A 91 -26.11 9.95 -28.28
CA LEU A 91 -26.28 10.95 -27.22
C LEU A 91 -24.91 11.48 -26.76
N THR A 92 -24.67 12.77 -26.95
CA THR A 92 -23.45 13.45 -26.48
C THR A 92 -23.79 14.34 -25.27
N ILE A 93 -23.10 14.11 -24.16
CA ILE A 93 -23.27 14.83 -22.88
C ILE A 93 -21.96 15.54 -22.55
N PRO A 94 -21.87 16.87 -22.73
CA PRO A 94 -20.64 17.61 -22.46
C PRO A 94 -20.31 17.70 -20.96
N ALA A 95 -19.04 17.99 -20.65
CA ALA A 95 -18.55 18.21 -19.28
C ALA A 95 -19.40 19.22 -18.50
N GLY A 96 -19.58 18.97 -17.20
CA GLY A 96 -20.37 19.83 -16.29
C GLY A 96 -21.88 19.70 -16.41
N THR A 97 -22.40 18.88 -17.34
CA THR A 97 -23.86 18.67 -17.48
C THR A 97 -24.44 17.96 -16.25
N VAL A 98 -25.60 18.44 -15.79
CA VAL A 98 -26.39 17.81 -14.72
C VAL A 98 -27.73 17.32 -15.26
N ILE A 99 -28.02 16.04 -15.02
CA ILE A 99 -29.28 15.39 -15.35
C ILE A 99 -29.92 14.92 -14.03
N LYS A 100 -31.12 15.42 -13.74
CA LYS A 100 -31.92 15.06 -12.56
C LYS A 100 -33.07 14.15 -12.94
N ALA A 101 -33.11 12.93 -12.40
CA ALA A 101 -34.22 12.02 -12.59
C ALA A 101 -35.42 12.44 -11.72
N THR A 102 -36.49 12.90 -12.37
CA THR A 102 -37.73 13.37 -11.72
C THR A 102 -38.94 12.47 -11.99
N GLY A 103 -38.80 11.46 -12.87
CA GLY A 103 -39.87 10.49 -13.14
C GLY A 103 -39.86 9.26 -12.22
N GLY A 104 -39.09 9.29 -11.13
CA GLY A 104 -38.97 8.19 -10.16
C GLY A 104 -38.44 6.90 -10.79
N THR A 105 -38.97 5.76 -10.38
CA THR A 105 -38.54 4.42 -10.82
C THR A 105 -38.75 4.14 -12.32
N ALA A 106 -39.52 4.97 -13.02
CA ALA A 106 -39.68 4.88 -14.48
C ALA A 106 -38.55 5.58 -15.27
N SER A 107 -37.64 6.29 -14.58
CA SER A 107 -36.57 7.06 -15.20
C SER A 107 -35.26 6.30 -15.24
N TYR A 108 -34.71 6.11 -16.44
CA TYR A 108 -33.38 5.53 -16.69
C TYR A 108 -32.91 5.93 -18.08
N ILE A 109 -31.60 5.85 -18.31
CA ILE A 109 -31.00 6.03 -19.64
C ILE A 109 -30.53 4.67 -20.12
N ALA A 110 -30.91 4.26 -21.33
CA ALA A 110 -30.53 2.97 -21.88
C ALA A 110 -29.99 3.10 -23.31
N VAL A 111 -28.90 2.41 -23.61
CA VAL A 111 -28.29 2.34 -24.94
C VAL A 111 -28.58 0.96 -25.52
N ALA A 112 -29.39 0.89 -26.58
CA ALA A 112 -29.65 -0.36 -27.29
C ALA A 112 -28.48 -0.72 -28.24
N GLN A 113 -28.45 -1.97 -28.70
CA GLN A 113 -27.43 -2.44 -29.64
C GLN A 113 -27.31 -1.53 -30.88
N GLY A 114 -26.11 -0.98 -31.09
CA GLY A 114 -25.80 -0.07 -32.19
C GLY A 114 -26.07 1.41 -31.92
N GLY A 115 -26.70 1.75 -30.79
CA GLY A 115 -26.72 3.10 -30.25
C GLY A 115 -25.40 3.46 -29.57
N GLN A 116 -25.13 4.76 -29.42
CA GLN A 116 -23.91 5.25 -28.76
C GLN A 116 -24.18 6.37 -27.76
N ILE A 117 -23.44 6.37 -26.65
CA ILE A 117 -23.43 7.46 -25.66
C ILE A 117 -22.01 8.01 -25.47
N PHE A 118 -21.88 9.33 -25.38
CA PHE A 118 -20.62 10.05 -25.21
C PHE A 118 -20.72 10.97 -24.00
N VAL A 119 -20.44 10.43 -22.81
CA VAL A 119 -20.33 11.18 -21.55
C VAL A 119 -18.91 11.73 -21.44
N ASN A 120 -18.77 13.04 -21.68
CA ASN A 120 -17.48 13.71 -21.81
C ASN A 120 -17.17 14.59 -20.59
N GLY A 121 -17.31 14.05 -19.39
CA GLY A 121 -16.91 14.75 -18.18
C GLY A 121 -15.41 15.02 -18.11
N THR A 122 -15.00 15.85 -17.16
CA THR A 122 -13.59 16.05 -16.79
C THR A 122 -13.40 15.99 -15.28
N ALA A 123 -12.14 15.91 -14.81
CA ALA A 123 -11.83 15.92 -13.39
C ALA A 123 -12.33 17.20 -12.66
N SER A 124 -12.37 18.34 -13.36
CA SER A 124 -12.90 19.60 -12.80
C SER A 124 -14.40 19.75 -12.97
N ASP A 125 -14.95 19.19 -14.05
CA ASP A 125 -16.34 19.36 -14.45
C ASP A 125 -16.93 17.99 -14.85
N PRO A 126 -17.20 17.11 -13.87
CA PRO A 126 -17.79 15.80 -14.14
C PRO A 126 -19.23 15.95 -14.66
N VAL A 127 -19.69 14.95 -15.42
CA VAL A 127 -21.13 14.81 -15.70
C VAL A 127 -21.80 14.20 -14.48
N VAL A 128 -22.98 14.70 -14.12
CA VAL A 128 -23.75 14.22 -12.97
C VAL A 128 -25.12 13.74 -13.43
N MET A 129 -25.41 12.46 -13.20
CA MET A 129 -26.75 11.88 -13.31
C MET A 129 -27.21 11.52 -11.89
N THR A 130 -28.29 12.14 -11.40
CA THR A 130 -28.69 12.06 -9.98
C THR A 130 -30.19 12.11 -9.80
N SER A 131 -30.68 11.82 -8.59
CA SER A 131 -32.09 11.97 -8.23
C SER A 131 -32.51 13.45 -8.22
N GLY A 132 -33.70 13.73 -8.75
CA GLY A 132 -34.35 15.04 -8.68
C GLY A 132 -35.13 15.31 -7.39
N GLU A 133 -35.18 14.34 -6.47
CA GLU A 133 -35.88 14.48 -5.19
C GLU A 133 -35.21 15.48 -4.25
N ALA A 134 -35.99 16.12 -3.38
CA ALA A 134 -35.47 17.09 -2.40
C ALA A 134 -34.56 16.43 -1.33
N SER A 135 -34.74 15.13 -1.11
CA SER A 135 -33.91 14.30 -0.23
C SER A 135 -33.57 13.01 -0.98
N PRO A 136 -32.52 13.02 -1.83
CA PRO A 136 -32.11 11.84 -2.59
C PRO A 136 -31.88 10.62 -1.71
N ALA A 137 -32.36 9.47 -2.18
CA ALA A 137 -32.20 8.19 -1.50
C ALA A 137 -31.89 7.08 -2.51
N PRO A 138 -31.22 5.98 -2.09
CA PRO A 138 -31.07 4.79 -2.92
C PRO A 138 -32.40 4.35 -3.55
N GLY A 139 -32.36 3.92 -4.80
CA GLY A 139 -33.50 3.44 -5.57
C GLY A 139 -34.44 4.50 -6.12
N ASN A 140 -34.03 5.77 -6.15
CA ASN A 140 -34.89 6.86 -6.65
C ASN A 140 -35.12 6.80 -8.17
N TRP A 141 -34.18 6.26 -8.92
CA TRP A 141 -34.26 6.10 -10.38
C TRP A 141 -33.44 4.88 -10.82
N GLY A 142 -33.58 4.45 -12.09
CA GLY A 142 -32.98 3.22 -12.58
C GLY A 142 -31.46 3.30 -12.62
N GLY A 143 -30.90 4.09 -13.52
CA GLY A 143 -29.46 4.20 -13.72
C GLY A 143 -29.11 4.31 -15.20
N LEU A 144 -27.89 3.90 -15.53
CA LEU A 144 -27.41 3.84 -16.92
C LEU A 144 -27.25 2.38 -17.35
N VAL A 145 -27.94 2.00 -18.42
CA VAL A 145 -27.89 0.66 -19.01
C VAL A 145 -27.25 0.75 -20.41
N VAL A 146 -26.27 -0.10 -20.70
CA VAL A 146 -25.63 -0.16 -22.01
C VAL A 146 -25.66 -1.58 -22.54
N CYS A 147 -26.32 -1.80 -23.68
CA CYS A 147 -26.44 -3.09 -24.33
C CYS A 147 -25.62 -3.12 -25.63
N GLY A 148 -24.54 -3.89 -25.62
CA GLY A 148 -23.62 -4.05 -26.76
C GLY A 148 -23.80 -5.36 -27.53
N LYS A 149 -22.97 -5.53 -28.55
CA LYS A 149 -22.93 -6.68 -29.47
C LYS A 149 -21.79 -7.67 -29.17
N ALA A 150 -21.10 -7.51 -28.05
CA ALA A 150 -20.00 -8.38 -27.65
C ALA A 150 -20.51 -9.71 -27.04
N PRO A 151 -19.68 -10.77 -27.03
CA PRO A 151 -20.11 -12.09 -26.59
C PRO A 151 -20.53 -12.17 -25.12
N THR A 152 -21.47 -13.06 -24.82
CA THR A 152 -21.86 -13.52 -23.48
C THR A 152 -22.11 -15.03 -23.56
N ASN A 153 -21.97 -15.74 -22.44
CA ASN A 153 -22.28 -17.18 -22.38
C ASN A 153 -23.79 -17.49 -22.26
N LYS A 154 -24.66 -16.47 -22.24
CA LYS A 154 -26.13 -16.64 -22.29
C LYS A 154 -26.71 -16.73 -23.71
N GLY A 155 -25.91 -16.48 -24.75
CA GLY A 155 -26.33 -16.56 -26.16
C GLY A 155 -25.93 -15.33 -26.98
N THR A 156 -26.43 -15.25 -28.23
CA THR A 156 -26.08 -14.17 -29.17
C THR A 156 -27.14 -13.09 -29.35
N ALA A 157 -28.29 -13.24 -28.69
CA ALA A 157 -29.39 -12.29 -28.67
C ALA A 157 -30.21 -12.53 -27.40
N VAL A 158 -29.76 -11.94 -26.31
CA VAL A 158 -30.29 -12.13 -24.96
C VAL A 158 -31.06 -10.88 -24.56
N THR A 159 -32.12 -11.01 -23.77
CA THR A 159 -32.83 -9.87 -23.19
C THR A 159 -32.13 -9.46 -21.90
N SER A 160 -31.77 -8.18 -21.77
CA SER A 160 -31.16 -7.63 -20.57
C SER A 160 -32.08 -7.80 -19.37
N GLU A 161 -31.50 -7.90 -18.18
CA GLU A 161 -32.26 -8.07 -16.95
C GLU A 161 -33.25 -6.92 -16.75
N VAL A 162 -32.77 -5.70 -16.95
CA VAL A 162 -33.52 -4.45 -16.88
C VAL A 162 -33.61 -3.77 -18.25
N ALA A 163 -34.56 -2.83 -18.40
CA ALA A 163 -34.84 -2.08 -19.63
C ALA A 163 -35.38 -2.91 -20.83
N ASP A 164 -35.45 -4.25 -20.73
CA ASP A 164 -35.98 -5.15 -21.77
C ASP A 164 -35.31 -5.00 -23.16
N LEU A 165 -34.03 -4.66 -23.21
CA LEU A 165 -33.27 -4.48 -24.45
C LEU A 165 -32.54 -5.76 -24.87
N THR A 166 -32.22 -5.89 -26.16
CA THR A 166 -31.39 -7.00 -26.65
C THR A 166 -29.91 -6.68 -26.45
N TYR A 167 -29.12 -7.64 -25.97
CA TYR A 167 -27.67 -7.60 -25.88
C TYR A 167 -27.03 -8.93 -26.32
N GLY A 168 -25.70 -8.96 -26.38
CA GLY A 168 -24.95 -10.15 -26.76
C GLY A 168 -24.75 -10.27 -28.27
N GLY A 169 -23.75 -11.05 -28.69
CA GLY A 169 -23.44 -11.19 -30.11
C GLY A 169 -22.06 -11.77 -30.33
N THR A 170 -21.45 -11.41 -31.45
CA THR A 170 -20.13 -11.93 -31.86
C THR A 170 -19.10 -10.82 -32.12
N VAL A 171 -19.41 -9.57 -31.79
CA VAL A 171 -18.56 -8.41 -32.10
C VAL A 171 -17.81 -7.99 -30.85
N SER A 172 -16.67 -8.64 -30.58
CA SER A 172 -15.88 -8.39 -29.37
C SER A 172 -15.36 -6.96 -29.25
N ASP A 173 -15.21 -6.23 -30.34
CA ASP A 173 -14.76 -4.84 -30.38
C ASP A 173 -15.91 -3.85 -30.63
N ASP A 174 -17.16 -4.24 -30.32
CA ASP A 174 -18.31 -3.34 -30.40
C ASP A 174 -18.07 -2.05 -29.60
N ASN A 175 -18.61 -0.94 -30.11
CA ASN A 175 -18.37 0.38 -29.57
C ASN A 175 -19.69 1.12 -29.27
N SER A 176 -20.09 1.09 -28.01
CA SER A 176 -21.25 1.80 -27.48
C SER A 176 -20.93 3.25 -27.07
N GLY A 177 -19.70 3.73 -27.33
CA GLY A 177 -19.28 5.11 -27.14
C GLY A 177 -18.23 5.31 -26.03
N VAL A 178 -18.34 6.41 -25.30
CA VAL A 178 -17.38 6.84 -24.27
C VAL A 178 -18.12 7.25 -23.01
N ILE A 179 -17.70 6.72 -21.87
CA ILE A 179 -18.15 7.13 -20.54
C ILE A 179 -16.92 7.57 -19.75
N LYS A 180 -16.78 8.88 -19.52
CA LYS A 180 -15.65 9.45 -18.78
C LYS A 180 -16.06 10.53 -17.78
N TYR A 181 -15.51 10.45 -16.55
CA TYR A 181 -15.78 11.37 -15.43
C TYR A 181 -17.28 11.55 -15.19
N LEU A 182 -17.93 10.44 -14.88
CA LEU A 182 -19.37 10.36 -14.65
C LEU A 182 -19.64 10.04 -13.18
N ARG A 183 -20.52 10.82 -12.54
CA ARG A 183 -21.18 10.45 -11.30
C ARG A 183 -22.60 9.99 -11.58
N ILE A 184 -22.90 8.75 -11.20
CA ILE A 184 -24.24 8.18 -11.19
C ILE A 184 -24.63 8.02 -9.72
N GLU A 185 -25.62 8.79 -9.27
CA GLU A 185 -25.95 8.90 -7.86
C GLU A 185 -27.40 8.45 -7.59
N TYR A 186 -27.62 7.71 -6.50
CA TYR A 186 -28.96 7.35 -5.99
C TYR A 186 -29.82 6.50 -6.94
N THR A 187 -29.16 5.64 -7.72
CA THR A 187 -29.77 4.60 -8.57
C THR A 187 -30.25 3.40 -7.75
N GLY A 188 -30.68 2.28 -8.36
CA GLY A 188 -31.15 1.11 -7.61
C GLY A 188 -32.65 0.85 -7.70
N ALA A 189 -33.37 1.46 -8.65
CA ALA A 189 -34.82 1.36 -8.65
C ALA A 189 -35.28 -0.07 -8.94
N THR A 190 -36.32 -0.52 -8.23
CA THR A 190 -37.00 -1.79 -8.55
C THR A 190 -37.63 -1.72 -9.95
N PHE A 191 -37.24 -2.63 -10.84
CA PHE A 191 -37.77 -2.76 -12.20
C PHE A 191 -38.96 -3.71 -12.25
N THR A 192 -38.83 -4.88 -11.62
CA THR A 192 -39.92 -5.84 -11.39
C THR A 192 -39.84 -6.39 -9.96
N ASN A 193 -40.74 -7.28 -9.55
CA ASN A 193 -40.71 -7.84 -8.20
C ASN A 193 -39.44 -8.62 -7.86
N ASP A 194 -38.71 -9.08 -8.87
CA ASP A 194 -37.53 -9.94 -8.75
C ASP A 194 -36.30 -9.32 -9.45
N LYS A 195 -36.36 -8.05 -9.86
CA LYS A 195 -35.31 -7.39 -10.64
C LYS A 195 -35.18 -5.92 -10.30
N GLU A 196 -33.94 -5.47 -10.17
CA GLU A 196 -33.56 -4.14 -9.76
C GLU A 196 -32.51 -3.57 -10.74
N PHE A 197 -32.41 -2.24 -10.84
CA PHE A 197 -31.38 -1.60 -11.66
C PHE A 197 -30.12 -1.36 -10.83
N ASN A 198 -28.96 -1.40 -11.46
CA ASN A 198 -27.68 -1.04 -10.83
C ASN A 198 -27.37 0.45 -11.03
N GLY A 199 -26.23 0.94 -10.54
CA GLY A 199 -25.69 2.23 -10.97
C GLY A 199 -25.38 2.27 -12.46
N LEU A 200 -24.42 1.45 -12.89
CA LEU A 200 -24.06 1.26 -14.28
C LEU A 200 -24.14 -0.24 -14.64
N SER A 201 -25.04 -0.59 -15.56
CA SER A 201 -25.17 -1.96 -16.06
C SER A 201 -24.62 -2.08 -17.49
N LEU A 202 -23.63 -2.95 -17.68
CA LEU A 202 -22.91 -3.14 -18.94
C LEU A 202 -23.20 -4.54 -19.51
N PHE A 203 -24.23 -4.62 -20.35
CA PHE A 203 -24.67 -5.87 -20.98
C PHE A 203 -23.97 -6.11 -22.32
N GLY A 204 -23.05 -7.07 -22.39
CA GLY A 204 -22.39 -7.47 -23.63
C GLY A 204 -21.65 -6.32 -24.33
N VAL A 205 -21.06 -5.41 -23.55
CA VAL A 205 -20.37 -4.21 -24.06
C VAL A 205 -18.98 -4.58 -24.58
N GLY A 206 -18.64 -4.12 -25.78
CA GLY A 206 -17.40 -4.46 -26.46
C GLY A 206 -16.20 -3.61 -26.06
N SER A 207 -15.00 -4.11 -26.36
CA SER A 207 -13.71 -3.46 -26.05
C SER A 207 -13.43 -2.20 -26.86
N GLY A 208 -14.25 -1.88 -27.86
CA GLY A 208 -14.24 -0.60 -28.56
C GLY A 208 -14.84 0.55 -27.73
N THR A 209 -15.54 0.24 -26.64
CA THR A 209 -16.17 1.19 -25.72
C THR A 209 -15.17 1.64 -24.65
N THR A 210 -15.18 2.92 -24.29
CA THR A 210 -14.35 3.44 -23.17
C THR A 210 -15.21 3.64 -21.92
N VAL A 211 -14.82 3.02 -20.79
CA VAL A 211 -15.44 3.22 -19.48
C VAL A 211 -14.35 3.54 -18.47
N GLU A 212 -14.19 4.83 -18.16
CA GLU A 212 -13.14 5.31 -17.25
C GLU A 212 -13.64 6.40 -16.30
N TYR A 213 -13.15 6.47 -15.06
CA TYR A 213 -13.54 7.53 -14.11
C TYR A 213 -15.05 7.60 -13.92
N VAL A 214 -15.64 6.48 -13.46
CA VAL A 214 -17.07 6.38 -13.19
C VAL A 214 -17.26 6.12 -11.71
N GLN A 215 -18.13 6.90 -11.07
CA GLN A 215 -18.55 6.68 -9.70
C GLN A 215 -20.02 6.29 -9.66
N SER A 216 -20.33 5.16 -9.03
CA SER A 216 -21.65 4.87 -8.46
C SER A 216 -21.68 5.31 -6.99
N TYR A 217 -22.71 6.07 -6.60
CA TYR A 217 -22.81 6.66 -5.25
C TYR A 217 -24.20 6.47 -4.64
N ASN A 218 -24.26 5.82 -3.47
CA ASN A 218 -25.48 5.55 -2.70
C ASN A 218 -26.57 4.86 -3.55
N GLY A 219 -26.22 3.81 -4.29
CA GLY A 219 -27.14 2.99 -5.07
C GLY A 219 -27.98 2.06 -4.18
N GLY A 220 -29.16 1.65 -4.65
CA GLY A 220 -30.04 0.70 -3.95
C GLY A 220 -29.70 -0.78 -4.19
N ASP A 221 -28.81 -1.03 -5.14
CA ASP A 221 -28.37 -2.33 -5.64
C ASP A 221 -26.86 -2.24 -5.94
N ASP A 222 -26.35 -3.07 -6.83
CA ASP A 222 -24.98 -3.06 -7.31
C ASP A 222 -24.52 -1.69 -7.80
N GLY A 223 -23.25 -1.39 -7.51
CA GLY A 223 -22.64 -0.13 -7.93
C GLY A 223 -22.45 -0.10 -9.45
N ILE A 224 -21.68 -1.05 -9.96
CA ILE A 224 -21.35 -1.22 -11.38
C ILE A 224 -21.35 -2.72 -11.67
N GLU A 225 -22.03 -3.15 -12.73
CA GLU A 225 -22.11 -4.57 -13.08
C GLU A 225 -21.81 -4.83 -14.55
N PHE A 226 -21.01 -5.87 -14.82
CA PHE A 226 -20.68 -6.35 -16.16
C PHE A 226 -21.37 -7.68 -16.45
N PHE A 227 -22.30 -7.69 -17.40
CA PHE A 227 -22.97 -8.90 -17.87
C PHE A 227 -22.39 -9.34 -19.22
N GLY A 228 -21.37 -10.21 -19.19
CA GLY A 228 -20.65 -10.60 -20.39
C GLY A 228 -19.95 -9.41 -21.07
N GLY A 229 -19.51 -9.62 -22.31
CA GLY A 229 -18.78 -8.62 -23.09
C GLY A 229 -17.28 -8.62 -22.83
N THR A 230 -16.60 -7.59 -23.29
CA THR A 230 -15.12 -7.49 -23.35
C THR A 230 -14.61 -6.09 -22.99
N VAL A 231 -15.50 -5.18 -22.59
CA VAL A 231 -15.14 -3.83 -22.17
C VAL A 231 -14.23 -3.86 -20.95
N THR A 232 -13.20 -3.01 -20.95
CA THR A 232 -12.31 -2.81 -19.80
C THR A 232 -12.79 -1.61 -18.99
N GLY A 233 -12.86 -1.75 -17.67
CA GLY A 233 -13.21 -0.67 -16.75
C GLY A 233 -11.99 -0.15 -16.00
N LYS A 234 -11.70 1.16 -16.09
CA LYS A 234 -10.57 1.76 -15.36
C LYS A 234 -11.00 2.91 -14.45
N TYR A 235 -10.35 3.09 -13.30
CA TYR A 235 -10.66 4.20 -12.39
C TYR A 235 -12.15 4.18 -11.99
N LEU A 236 -12.61 3.02 -11.52
CA LEU A 236 -14.00 2.82 -11.11
C LEU A 236 -14.14 3.03 -9.62
N VAL A 237 -15.21 3.70 -9.22
CA VAL A 237 -15.51 3.98 -7.82
C VAL A 237 -16.91 3.50 -7.51
N SER A 238 -17.04 2.72 -6.45
CA SER A 238 -18.34 2.34 -5.88
C SER A 238 -18.40 2.76 -4.42
N THR A 239 -19.41 3.53 -4.05
CA THR A 239 -19.56 4.07 -2.69
C THR A 239 -20.98 3.82 -2.20
N ASN A 240 -21.09 3.06 -1.10
CA ASN A 240 -22.35 2.73 -0.45
C ASN A 240 -23.40 2.08 -1.38
N SER A 241 -22.99 1.05 -2.14
CA SER A 241 -23.93 0.19 -2.85
C SER A 241 -24.88 -0.51 -1.87
N GLY A 242 -26.13 -0.67 -2.29
CA GLY A 242 -27.14 -1.41 -1.54
C GLY A 242 -26.94 -2.93 -1.62
N ASP A 243 -26.24 -3.38 -2.66
CA ASP A 243 -25.78 -4.76 -2.82
C ASP A 243 -24.24 -4.84 -2.92
N ASP A 244 -23.68 -5.29 -4.04
CA ASP A 244 -22.24 -5.41 -4.25
C ASP A 244 -21.61 -4.11 -4.76
N GLY A 245 -20.32 -3.95 -4.47
CA GLY A 245 -19.56 -2.79 -4.94
C GLY A 245 -19.45 -2.77 -6.47
N ILE A 246 -18.80 -3.79 -7.00
CA ILE A 246 -18.67 -4.07 -8.44
C ILE A 246 -18.91 -5.56 -8.66
N ASP A 247 -19.82 -5.91 -9.57
CA ASP A 247 -20.09 -7.30 -9.96
C ASP A 247 -19.74 -7.56 -11.43
N PHE A 248 -19.37 -8.80 -11.76
CA PHE A 248 -19.25 -9.27 -13.12
C PHE A 248 -19.64 -10.74 -13.27
N ALA A 249 -20.41 -11.00 -14.34
CA ALA A 249 -21.02 -12.28 -14.63
C ALA A 249 -21.04 -12.59 -16.14
N ASP A 250 -21.73 -13.67 -16.51
CA ASP A 250 -22.18 -13.99 -17.86
C ASP A 250 -21.08 -14.10 -18.93
N GLY A 251 -19.90 -14.55 -18.52
CA GLY A 251 -18.78 -14.78 -19.42
C GLY A 251 -18.05 -13.49 -19.80
N TRP A 252 -17.93 -12.56 -18.86
CA TRP A 252 -17.21 -11.31 -19.10
C TRP A 252 -15.71 -11.56 -19.30
N ASN A 253 -15.20 -11.08 -20.44
CA ASN A 253 -13.81 -11.21 -20.87
C ASN A 253 -13.14 -9.83 -21.01
N GLY A 254 -13.51 -8.88 -20.16
CA GLY A 254 -12.83 -7.61 -19.99
C GLY A 254 -11.76 -7.64 -18.90
N ASN A 255 -11.20 -6.48 -18.57
CA ASN A 255 -10.21 -6.30 -17.50
C ASN A 255 -10.58 -5.13 -16.60
N GLY A 256 -9.98 -5.06 -15.41
CA GLY A 256 -10.16 -4.00 -14.42
C GLY A 256 -8.84 -3.42 -13.95
N ASP A 257 -8.77 -2.09 -13.79
CA ASP A 257 -7.59 -1.42 -13.25
C ASP A 257 -8.00 -0.18 -12.43
N PHE A 258 -7.42 0.02 -11.25
CA PHE A 258 -7.73 1.11 -10.33
C PHE A 258 -9.21 1.14 -9.92
N TRP A 259 -9.66 0.14 -9.15
CA TRP A 259 -11.01 0.12 -8.60
C TRP A 259 -10.99 0.45 -7.12
N TYR A 260 -11.83 1.38 -6.68
CA TYR A 260 -11.99 1.75 -5.28
C TYR A 260 -13.44 1.52 -4.85
N ILE A 261 -13.65 0.59 -3.92
CA ILE A 261 -14.95 0.26 -3.36
C ILE A 261 -14.95 0.62 -1.87
N SER A 262 -16.00 1.29 -1.42
CA SER A 262 -16.21 1.59 0.00
C SER A 262 -17.67 1.49 0.40
N GLY A 263 -17.95 0.82 1.53
CA GLY A 263 -19.28 0.76 2.12
C GLY A 263 -20.34 -0.05 1.36
N ALA A 264 -19.93 -0.97 0.47
CA ALA A 264 -20.87 -1.93 -0.14
C ALA A 264 -21.51 -2.82 0.95
N ALA A 265 -22.80 -3.16 0.79
CA ALA A 265 -23.54 -3.89 1.82
C ALA A 265 -23.12 -5.37 1.90
N PHE A 266 -22.86 -6.00 0.74
CA PHE A 266 -22.52 -7.42 0.63
C PHE A 266 -21.05 -7.61 0.29
N ALA A 267 -20.67 -7.88 -0.95
CA ALA A 267 -19.28 -8.03 -1.37
C ALA A 267 -18.68 -6.70 -1.84
N GLY A 268 -17.37 -6.55 -1.65
CA GLY A 268 -16.63 -5.48 -2.30
C GLY A 268 -16.63 -5.66 -3.82
N ILE A 269 -16.29 -6.89 -4.23
CA ILE A 269 -16.38 -7.38 -5.60
C ILE A 269 -17.12 -8.71 -5.58
N GLU A 270 -18.16 -8.85 -6.39
CA GLU A 270 -18.68 -10.17 -6.77
C GLU A 270 -18.13 -10.57 -8.14
N GLY A 271 -17.79 -11.86 -8.29
CA GLY A 271 -17.28 -12.39 -9.54
C GLY A 271 -17.81 -13.79 -9.81
N SER A 272 -18.56 -13.91 -10.90
CA SER A 272 -19.21 -15.15 -11.31
C SER A 272 -18.96 -15.50 -12.79
N ASN A 273 -19.44 -16.68 -13.21
CA ASN A 273 -19.41 -17.10 -14.61
C ASN A 273 -20.80 -17.22 -15.23
N LEU A 274 -21.61 -18.16 -14.74
CA LEU A 274 -22.99 -18.34 -15.19
C LEU A 274 -23.77 -18.99 -14.04
N ALA A 275 -24.78 -18.29 -13.54
CA ALA A 275 -25.63 -18.75 -12.44
C ALA A 275 -26.43 -20.02 -12.76
N GLU A 276 -26.70 -20.26 -14.04
CA GLU A 276 -27.55 -21.36 -14.53
C GLU A 276 -26.73 -22.53 -15.12
N GLU A 277 -27.30 -23.75 -15.06
CA GLU A 277 -26.75 -24.91 -15.74
C GLU A 277 -27.04 -24.88 -17.26
N PRO A 278 -26.11 -25.34 -18.13
CA PRO A 278 -24.86 -26.02 -17.79
C PRO A 278 -23.75 -25.05 -17.35
N VAL A 279 -23.00 -25.42 -16.31
CA VAL A 279 -21.80 -24.68 -15.89
C VAL A 279 -20.67 -24.78 -16.92
N GLY A 280 -19.84 -23.73 -17.02
CA GLY A 280 -18.65 -23.72 -17.87
C GLY A 280 -18.90 -23.54 -19.37
N VAL A 281 -19.97 -22.84 -19.74
CA VAL A 281 -20.25 -22.45 -21.13
C VAL A 281 -19.30 -21.35 -21.59
N ASP A 282 -18.78 -21.47 -22.81
CA ASP A 282 -17.94 -20.44 -23.42
C ASP A 282 -18.75 -19.21 -23.86
N PRO A 283 -18.20 -17.98 -23.72
CA PRO A 283 -16.94 -17.70 -23.04
C PRO A 283 -17.05 -17.88 -21.52
N VAL A 284 -16.01 -18.47 -20.91
CA VAL A 284 -15.86 -18.46 -19.46
C VAL A 284 -15.31 -17.09 -19.04
N THR A 285 -15.92 -16.46 -18.02
CA THR A 285 -15.46 -15.18 -17.45
C THR A 285 -13.96 -15.25 -17.22
N THR A 286 -13.20 -14.38 -17.86
CA THR A 286 -11.73 -14.40 -17.83
C THR A 286 -11.23 -12.97 -17.77
N THR A 287 -10.64 -12.59 -16.64
CA THR A 287 -10.28 -11.19 -16.35
C THR A 287 -8.94 -11.08 -15.64
N THR A 288 -8.23 -10.00 -15.96
CA THR A 288 -7.12 -9.48 -15.14
C THR A 288 -7.60 -8.23 -14.41
N LEU A 289 -7.52 -8.25 -13.09
CA LEU A 289 -7.80 -7.10 -12.22
C LEU A 289 -6.49 -6.63 -11.58
N SER A 290 -6.27 -5.33 -11.50
CA SER A 290 -5.08 -4.77 -10.86
C SER A 290 -5.41 -3.49 -10.10
N ASN A 291 -4.64 -3.21 -9.05
CA ASN A 291 -4.75 -1.97 -8.26
C ASN A 291 -6.17 -1.80 -7.67
N ILE A 292 -6.57 -2.73 -6.81
CA ILE A 292 -7.92 -2.78 -6.25
C ILE A 292 -7.88 -2.41 -4.77
N THR A 293 -8.77 -1.51 -4.34
CA THR A 293 -9.03 -1.24 -2.93
C THR A 293 -10.48 -1.59 -2.60
N VAL A 294 -10.68 -2.38 -1.54
CA VAL A 294 -11.98 -2.58 -0.88
C VAL A 294 -11.90 -2.11 0.57
N VAL A 295 -12.77 -1.16 0.94
CA VAL A 295 -12.92 -0.66 2.31
C VAL A 295 -14.28 -1.09 2.84
N GLY A 296 -14.27 -1.93 3.86
CA GLY A 296 -15.45 -2.45 4.50
C GLY A 296 -16.19 -1.43 5.39
N PRO A 297 -17.23 -1.87 6.10
CA PRO A 297 -17.65 -3.26 6.20
C PRO A 297 -18.22 -3.82 4.88
N VAL A 298 -18.00 -5.11 4.66
CA VAL A 298 -18.59 -5.94 3.59
C VAL A 298 -18.96 -7.27 4.23
N THR A 299 -20.19 -7.74 4.04
CA THR A 299 -20.69 -8.97 4.72
C THR A 299 -20.38 -10.25 3.96
N GLU A 300 -19.99 -10.15 2.69
CA GLU A 300 -19.66 -11.30 1.83
C GLU A 300 -18.19 -11.33 1.40
N GLY A 301 -17.36 -10.56 2.10
CA GLY A 301 -15.92 -10.48 1.88
C GLY A 301 -15.51 -9.45 0.84
N ALA A 302 -14.20 -9.23 0.73
CA ALA A 302 -13.67 -8.28 -0.24
C ALA A 302 -13.85 -8.77 -1.69
N LEU A 303 -13.79 -10.09 -1.90
CA LEU A 303 -14.15 -10.78 -3.14
C LEU A 303 -15.09 -11.94 -2.84
N TYR A 304 -16.22 -12.02 -3.52
CA TYR A 304 -17.08 -13.21 -3.54
C TYR A 304 -16.96 -13.96 -4.88
N TYR A 305 -16.40 -15.17 -4.83
CA TYR A 305 -16.21 -16.05 -5.98
C TYR A 305 -17.30 -17.13 -6.02
N LYS A 306 -18.18 -17.07 -7.04
CA LYS A 306 -19.36 -17.95 -7.12
C LYS A 306 -19.79 -18.30 -8.55
N GLU A 307 -20.79 -19.16 -8.65
CA GLU A 307 -21.53 -19.54 -9.86
C GLU A 307 -20.64 -19.99 -11.02
N GLY A 308 -19.85 -21.02 -10.71
CA GLY A 308 -18.85 -21.59 -11.62
C GLY A 308 -17.66 -20.69 -11.90
N GLY A 309 -17.43 -19.71 -11.00
CA GLY A 309 -16.46 -18.61 -11.03
C GLY A 309 -15.26 -18.84 -11.92
N GLY A 310 -14.95 -17.88 -12.79
CA GLY A 310 -14.10 -18.07 -13.96
C GLY A 310 -12.58 -18.08 -13.72
N ASN A 311 -11.84 -17.56 -14.70
CA ASN A 311 -10.36 -17.50 -14.68
C ASN A 311 -9.91 -16.08 -14.31
N PHE A 312 -9.61 -15.83 -13.03
CA PHE A 312 -9.32 -14.49 -12.52
C PHE A 312 -7.85 -14.40 -12.12
N THR A 313 -7.14 -13.40 -12.65
CA THR A 313 -5.81 -13.01 -12.16
C THR A 313 -5.92 -11.63 -11.53
N ILE A 314 -5.63 -11.53 -10.24
CA ILE A 314 -5.73 -10.28 -9.46
C ILE A 314 -4.35 -9.95 -8.89
N ASP A 315 -3.90 -8.71 -9.03
CA ASP A 315 -2.65 -8.23 -8.44
C ASP A 315 -2.83 -6.86 -7.75
N ASN A 316 -2.05 -6.61 -6.70
CA ASN A 316 -2.10 -5.37 -5.92
C ASN A 316 -3.52 -5.11 -5.37
N PHE A 317 -3.98 -6.02 -4.50
CA PHE A 317 -5.32 -6.01 -3.92
C PHE A 317 -5.27 -5.64 -2.44
N TYR A 318 -5.65 -4.41 -2.12
CA TYR A 318 -5.72 -3.90 -0.75
C TYR A 318 -7.12 -4.02 -0.18
N THR A 319 -7.23 -4.50 1.05
CA THR A 319 -8.49 -4.61 1.78
C THR A 319 -8.34 -4.00 3.16
N ALA A 320 -9.38 -3.33 3.66
CA ALA A 320 -9.40 -2.81 5.03
C ALA A 320 -10.79 -2.84 5.64
N GLY A 321 -10.87 -3.11 6.95
CA GLY A 321 -12.15 -3.11 7.68
C GLY A 321 -13.11 -4.22 7.22
N THR A 322 -12.57 -5.34 6.75
CA THR A 322 -13.31 -6.52 6.27
C THR A 322 -13.13 -7.68 7.24
N ASP A 323 -14.19 -8.45 7.49
CA ASP A 323 -14.12 -9.67 8.32
C ASP A 323 -13.66 -10.90 7.51
N LEU A 324 -13.80 -10.87 6.19
CA LEU A 324 -13.45 -11.96 5.28
C LEU A 324 -12.74 -11.41 4.03
N GLY A 325 -11.59 -12.00 3.68
CA GLY A 325 -10.85 -11.66 2.47
C GLY A 325 -11.55 -12.12 1.20
N VAL A 326 -11.49 -13.42 0.93
CA VAL A 326 -12.13 -14.06 -0.23
C VAL A 326 -13.17 -15.06 0.22
N LYS A 327 -14.44 -14.82 -0.11
CA LYS A 327 -15.53 -15.77 0.07
C LYS A 327 -15.64 -16.68 -1.14
N VAL A 328 -15.81 -17.98 -0.92
CA VAL A 328 -16.07 -18.96 -1.97
C VAL A 328 -17.38 -19.66 -1.66
N LYS A 329 -18.34 -19.64 -2.60
CA LYS A 329 -19.66 -20.25 -2.40
C LYS A 329 -19.51 -21.75 -2.11
N SER A 330 -19.70 -22.17 -0.86
CA SER A 330 -19.38 -23.53 -0.38
C SER A 330 -20.12 -24.66 -1.10
N THR A 331 -21.30 -24.39 -1.68
CA THR A 331 -22.07 -25.36 -2.46
C THR A 331 -21.68 -25.42 -3.94
N ASP A 332 -20.75 -24.57 -4.39
CA ASP A 332 -20.34 -24.44 -5.78
C ASP A 332 -19.14 -25.33 -6.11
N THR A 333 -19.44 -26.56 -6.52
CA THR A 333 -18.40 -27.54 -6.91
C THR A 333 -17.57 -27.07 -8.11
N PRO A 334 -18.15 -26.47 -9.17
CA PRO A 334 -17.38 -25.91 -10.29
C PRO A 334 -16.39 -24.81 -9.88
N ALA A 335 -16.78 -23.84 -9.04
CA ALA A 335 -15.88 -22.81 -8.53
C ALA A 335 -14.73 -23.44 -7.73
N ALA A 336 -15.03 -24.38 -6.83
CA ALA A 336 -14.01 -25.12 -6.09
C ALA A 336 -13.04 -25.86 -7.02
N THR A 337 -13.54 -26.51 -8.08
CA THR A 337 -12.72 -27.23 -9.07
C THR A 337 -11.76 -26.29 -9.79
N ARG A 338 -12.16 -25.05 -10.03
CA ARG A 338 -11.34 -24.03 -10.70
C ARG A 338 -10.22 -23.48 -9.81
N ILE A 339 -10.47 -23.31 -8.51
CA ILE A 339 -9.42 -22.97 -7.55
C ILE A 339 -8.37 -24.08 -7.50
N GLU A 340 -8.78 -25.35 -7.44
CA GLU A 340 -7.86 -26.50 -7.47
C GLU A 340 -7.07 -26.59 -8.79
N ALA A 341 -7.57 -25.99 -9.86
CA ALA A 341 -6.92 -25.91 -11.17
C ALA A 341 -6.15 -24.59 -11.38
N GLU A 342 -5.92 -23.80 -10.32
CA GLU A 342 -5.20 -22.51 -10.34
C GLU A 342 -5.85 -21.43 -11.24
N ALA A 343 -7.17 -21.51 -11.45
CA ALA A 343 -7.89 -20.55 -12.29
C ALA A 343 -8.22 -19.23 -11.56
N LEU A 344 -8.30 -19.23 -10.22
CA LEU A 344 -8.28 -18.03 -9.40
C LEU A 344 -6.86 -17.85 -8.87
N LYS A 345 -6.26 -16.68 -9.09
CA LYS A 345 -4.95 -16.33 -8.56
C LYS A 345 -4.92 -14.87 -8.13
N ILE A 346 -4.59 -14.63 -6.88
CA ILE A 346 -4.45 -13.31 -6.28
C ILE A 346 -3.01 -13.18 -5.76
N THR A 347 -2.28 -12.21 -6.29
CA THR A 347 -0.92 -11.87 -5.84
C THR A 347 -0.90 -10.49 -5.20
N ASN A 348 -0.01 -10.30 -4.23
CA ASN A 348 0.10 -9.05 -3.47
C ASN A 348 -1.26 -8.62 -2.90
N MET A 349 -1.94 -9.54 -2.20
CA MET A 349 -3.13 -9.20 -1.43
C MET A 349 -2.70 -8.70 -0.05
N GLN A 350 -3.16 -7.51 0.33
CA GLN A 350 -2.91 -6.94 1.66
C GLN A 350 -4.21 -6.83 2.46
N PHE A 351 -4.18 -7.38 3.67
CA PHE A 351 -5.26 -7.27 4.65
C PHE A 351 -4.88 -6.28 5.74
N ALA A 352 -5.40 -5.05 5.63
CA ALA A 352 -5.14 -4.00 6.61
C ALA A 352 -6.29 -3.86 7.61
N SER A 353 -5.99 -3.32 8.80
CA SER A 353 -6.99 -3.08 9.86
C SER A 353 -7.88 -4.31 10.12
N VAL A 354 -7.27 -5.49 10.25
CA VAL A 354 -7.99 -6.76 10.43
C VAL A 354 -8.74 -6.75 11.76
N ALA A 355 -10.05 -7.02 11.71
CA ALA A 355 -10.87 -7.13 12.91
C ALA A 355 -10.61 -8.47 13.63
N ASP A 356 -10.93 -8.52 14.94
CA ASP A 356 -10.93 -9.78 15.68
C ASP A 356 -11.86 -10.80 14.99
N GLY A 357 -11.30 -11.96 14.62
CA GLY A 357 -12.03 -13.01 13.89
C GLY A 357 -11.93 -12.92 12.37
N PHE A 358 -11.07 -12.07 11.83
CA PHE A 358 -10.76 -12.01 10.40
C PHE A 358 -10.28 -13.38 9.85
N GLU A 359 -10.83 -13.77 8.69
CA GLU A 359 -10.37 -14.93 7.91
C GLU A 359 -9.92 -14.51 6.50
N LYS A 360 -8.78 -15.05 6.03
CA LYS A 360 -8.28 -14.79 4.66
C LYS A 360 -9.25 -15.33 3.60
N THR A 361 -9.83 -16.49 3.87
CA THR A 361 -10.86 -17.13 3.04
C THR A 361 -11.63 -18.16 3.84
N ASP A 362 -12.90 -18.39 3.47
CA ASP A 362 -13.74 -19.48 3.99
C ASP A 362 -13.62 -20.77 3.15
N TYR A 363 -12.77 -20.76 2.11
CA TYR A 363 -12.54 -21.90 1.25
C TYR A 363 -11.80 -23.03 1.97
N THR A 364 -12.42 -24.20 2.05
CA THR A 364 -11.86 -25.38 2.74
C THR A 364 -11.19 -26.40 1.82
N GLY A 365 -10.90 -26.03 0.56
CA GLY A 365 -10.24 -26.92 -0.39
C GLY A 365 -8.75 -27.12 -0.11
N ALA A 366 -8.10 -27.94 -0.94
CA ALA A 366 -6.69 -28.29 -0.78
C ALA A 366 -5.76 -27.16 -1.26
N ASN A 367 -6.09 -26.51 -2.37
CA ASN A 367 -5.32 -25.37 -2.85
C ASN A 367 -5.68 -24.09 -2.08
N GLN A 368 -4.85 -23.72 -1.10
CA GLN A 368 -4.95 -22.45 -0.37
C GLN A 368 -4.02 -21.37 -0.95
N SER A 369 -3.12 -21.74 -1.86
CA SER A 369 -2.10 -20.85 -2.44
C SER A 369 -2.63 -19.92 -3.54
N PHE A 370 -3.93 -19.95 -3.81
CA PHE A 370 -4.58 -19.01 -4.71
C PHE A 370 -4.57 -17.57 -4.18
N ILE A 371 -4.35 -17.38 -2.88
CA ILE A 371 -4.08 -16.09 -2.25
C ILE A 371 -2.60 -16.06 -1.86
N SER A 372 -1.85 -15.15 -2.47
CA SER A 372 -0.51 -14.79 -2.02
C SER A 372 -0.56 -13.40 -1.40
N GLU A 373 -0.28 -13.34 -0.10
CA GLU A 373 -0.13 -12.07 0.58
C GLU A 373 1.13 -11.33 0.13
N GLY A 374 1.03 -10.02 0.17
CA GLY A 374 2.12 -9.11 -0.11
C GLY A 374 1.66 -7.67 0.10
N ILE A 375 2.62 -6.75 0.02
CA ILE A 375 2.31 -5.33 0.21
C ILE A 375 1.63 -4.78 -1.03
N ALA A 376 0.48 -4.15 -0.81
CA ALA A 376 -0.39 -3.58 -1.83
C ALA A 376 -0.62 -2.09 -1.55
N THR A 377 -0.67 -1.29 -2.61
CA THR A 377 -1.21 0.08 -2.54
C THR A 377 -2.68 0.12 -2.96
N GLY A 378 -3.21 -1.00 -3.45
CA GLY A 378 -4.58 -1.12 -3.96
C GLY A 378 -4.81 -0.14 -5.10
N ALA A 379 -5.91 0.59 -5.05
CA ALA A 379 -6.26 1.66 -5.98
C ALA A 379 -5.29 2.85 -5.99
N GLY A 380 -4.20 2.80 -5.21
CA GLY A 380 -3.11 3.78 -5.20
C GLY A 380 -2.90 4.46 -3.86
N ASN A 381 -3.74 4.20 -2.85
CA ASN A 381 -3.63 4.84 -1.54
C ASN A 381 -4.17 3.99 -0.36
N GLY A 382 -4.03 2.67 -0.44
CA GLY A 382 -4.54 1.77 0.61
C GLY A 382 -6.05 1.90 0.76
N ALA A 383 -6.56 2.08 1.99
CA ALA A 383 -7.99 2.32 2.27
C ALA A 383 -8.41 3.78 2.09
N ALA A 384 -7.47 4.70 1.91
CA ALA A 384 -7.82 6.08 1.67
C ALA A 384 -8.32 6.23 0.23
N ALA A 385 -9.16 7.25 0.01
CA ALA A 385 -9.48 7.66 -1.34
C ALA A 385 -8.17 7.90 -2.12
N PRO A 386 -8.05 7.37 -3.34
CA PRO A 386 -6.86 7.57 -4.14
C PRO A 386 -6.83 8.97 -4.75
N ASP A 387 -5.64 9.52 -4.97
CA ASP A 387 -5.48 10.90 -5.47
C ASP A 387 -6.21 11.16 -6.79
N TRP A 388 -6.31 10.14 -7.65
CA TRP A 388 -7.04 10.25 -8.92
C TRP A 388 -8.55 10.36 -8.75
N ALA A 389 -9.12 10.00 -7.60
CA ALA A 389 -10.54 10.15 -7.29
C ALA A 389 -10.88 11.57 -6.81
N ALA A 390 -9.90 12.36 -6.43
CA ALA A 390 -10.12 13.71 -5.90
C ALA A 390 -10.71 14.66 -6.95
N GLY A 391 -11.64 15.52 -6.50
CA GLY A 391 -12.20 16.62 -7.28
C GLY A 391 -13.42 16.29 -8.14
N TRP A 392 -13.55 15.06 -8.64
CA TRP A 392 -14.68 14.65 -9.48
C TRP A 392 -15.66 13.69 -8.80
N THR A 393 -15.21 12.94 -7.79
CA THR A 393 -16.08 12.06 -7.01
C THR A 393 -16.85 12.83 -5.93
N ARG A 394 -17.86 12.17 -5.35
CA ARG A 394 -18.65 12.65 -4.21
C ARG A 394 -18.37 11.78 -2.99
N GLY A 395 -18.13 12.42 -1.84
CA GLY A 395 -17.98 11.73 -0.55
C GLY A 395 -16.60 11.13 -0.28
N LEU A 396 -15.61 11.38 -1.14
CA LEU A 396 -14.24 10.90 -1.01
C LEU A 396 -13.27 12.09 -0.91
N ASP A 397 -13.06 12.58 0.31
CA ASP A 397 -11.96 13.48 0.66
C ASP A 397 -10.88 12.61 1.32
N ASN A 398 -9.63 12.60 0.81
CA ASN A 398 -8.52 11.71 1.24
C ASN A 398 -8.49 11.42 2.76
N SER A 399 -9.12 10.33 3.18
CA SER A 399 -9.11 9.85 4.57
C SER A 399 -8.07 8.73 4.68
N GLY A 400 -6.83 9.10 5.02
CA GLY A 400 -5.68 8.20 5.20
C GLY A 400 -5.97 6.96 6.06
N VAL A 401 -5.34 5.83 5.72
CA VAL A 401 -5.22 4.68 6.62
C VAL A 401 -4.33 5.08 7.80
N THR A 402 -4.72 4.76 9.03
CA THR A 402 -3.86 4.95 10.19
C THR A 402 -3.09 3.70 10.60
N GLU A 403 -3.50 2.51 10.13
CA GLU A 403 -2.89 1.22 10.49
C GLU A 403 -2.96 0.15 9.38
N SER A 404 -1.89 -0.60 9.14
CA SER A 404 -1.80 -1.61 8.06
C SER A 404 -0.94 -2.82 8.45
N ASN A 405 -1.27 -4.02 7.95
CA ASN A 405 -0.46 -5.22 8.19
C ASN A 405 0.76 -5.27 7.24
N LEU A 406 1.90 -5.73 7.73
CA LEU A 406 3.19 -5.78 7.05
C LEU A 406 3.74 -7.21 7.17
N GLU A 407 3.40 -8.09 6.23
CA GLU A 407 3.94 -9.46 6.16
C GLU A 407 4.10 -9.94 4.70
N GLY A 408 4.78 -11.07 4.52
CA GLY A 408 4.91 -11.72 3.22
C GLY A 408 6.27 -11.49 2.55
N THR A 409 6.29 -11.42 1.22
CA THR A 409 7.54 -11.28 0.45
C THR A 409 7.54 -10.05 -0.44
N ILE A 410 8.70 -9.43 -0.61
CA ILE A 410 8.92 -8.28 -1.50
C ILE A 410 9.88 -8.71 -2.61
N THR A 411 9.42 -8.65 -3.86
CA THR A 411 10.19 -9.01 -5.08
C THR A 411 10.34 -7.85 -6.06
N SER A 412 9.81 -6.68 -5.70
CA SER A 412 9.94 -5.41 -6.44
C SER A 412 10.02 -4.23 -5.47
N ALA A 413 10.13 -3.00 -5.97
CA ALA A 413 10.24 -1.83 -5.12
C ALA A 413 8.92 -1.51 -4.39
N VAL A 414 8.99 -1.40 -3.07
CA VAL A 414 7.89 -1.03 -2.16
C VAL A 414 8.36 0.14 -1.29
N SER A 415 7.52 1.17 -1.14
CA SER A 415 7.73 2.26 -0.18
C SER A 415 6.60 2.29 0.81
N LEU A 416 6.93 2.28 2.09
CA LEU A 416 5.97 2.52 3.16
C LEU A 416 5.56 4.00 3.22
N GLN A 417 4.50 4.29 3.96
CA GLN A 417 3.99 5.63 4.25
C GLN A 417 4.26 5.98 5.72
N ALA A 418 4.79 7.17 5.99
CA ALA A 418 5.21 7.57 7.34
C ALA A 418 4.05 7.72 8.34
N ASP A 419 2.86 8.06 7.84
CA ASP A 419 1.64 8.31 8.60
C ASP A 419 0.79 7.05 8.83
N VAL A 420 1.22 5.90 8.29
CA VAL A 420 0.62 4.59 8.53
C VAL A 420 1.40 3.89 9.64
N LYS A 421 0.69 3.43 10.68
CA LYS A 421 1.23 2.48 11.65
C LYS A 421 1.25 1.08 11.03
N TYR A 422 2.39 0.40 11.02
CA TYR A 422 2.48 -0.94 10.45
C TYR A 422 2.48 -2.00 11.55
N LEU A 423 1.69 -3.06 11.39
CA LEU A 423 1.70 -4.24 12.25
C LEU A 423 2.48 -5.35 11.56
N LEU A 424 3.53 -5.89 12.16
CA LEU A 424 4.28 -7.03 11.65
C LEU A 424 3.73 -8.31 12.31
N THR A 425 2.71 -8.92 11.69
CA THR A 425 2.02 -10.11 12.24
C THR A 425 2.74 -11.44 11.95
N SER A 426 3.70 -11.43 11.04
CA SER A 426 4.51 -12.59 10.65
C SER A 426 5.83 -12.08 10.05
N LYS A 427 6.58 -12.94 9.37
CA LYS A 427 7.81 -12.55 8.69
C LYS A 427 7.54 -11.68 7.47
N LEU A 428 8.42 -10.70 7.24
CA LEU A 428 8.54 -9.95 5.98
C LEU A 428 9.92 -10.24 5.35
N GLU A 429 9.94 -10.81 4.16
CA GLU A 429 11.17 -11.18 3.45
C GLU A 429 11.36 -10.34 2.18
N ILE A 430 12.45 -9.57 2.12
CA ILE A 430 12.87 -8.83 0.92
C ILE A 430 13.77 -9.75 0.11
N LEU A 431 13.26 -10.26 -1.01
CA LEU A 431 13.94 -11.23 -1.87
C LEU A 431 14.77 -10.55 -2.95
N ASP A 432 15.50 -11.33 -3.75
CA ASP A 432 16.30 -10.84 -4.88
C ASP A 432 15.47 -9.96 -5.83
N GLY A 433 15.94 -8.74 -6.11
CA GLY A 433 15.23 -7.73 -6.90
C GLY A 433 14.18 -6.92 -6.13
N GLY A 434 13.85 -7.31 -4.90
CA GLY A 434 12.99 -6.54 -3.98
C GLY A 434 13.73 -5.38 -3.34
N GLU A 435 13.03 -4.25 -3.19
CA GLU A 435 13.55 -3.08 -2.48
C GLU A 435 12.49 -2.55 -1.52
N LEU A 436 12.80 -2.44 -0.22
CA LEU A 436 11.89 -1.87 0.78
C LEU A 436 12.41 -0.50 1.22
N THR A 437 11.62 0.55 1.01
CA THR A 437 11.90 1.91 1.51
C THR A 437 11.01 2.22 2.71
N ILE A 438 11.63 2.57 3.85
CA ILE A 438 10.98 2.93 5.09
C ILE A 438 11.26 4.41 5.39
N PRO A 439 10.28 5.32 5.23
CA PRO A 439 10.46 6.75 5.48
C PRO A 439 10.77 7.07 6.96
N ALA A 440 11.31 8.28 7.19
CA ALA A 440 11.48 8.82 8.53
C ALA A 440 10.15 8.84 9.32
N GLY A 441 10.21 8.56 10.62
CA GLY A 441 9.06 8.59 11.51
C GLY A 441 8.15 7.36 11.45
N THR A 442 8.36 6.41 10.53
CA THR A 442 7.58 5.18 10.46
C THR A 442 7.73 4.34 11.73
N VAL A 443 6.61 3.81 12.23
CA VAL A 443 6.54 2.85 13.34
C VAL A 443 6.02 1.51 12.83
N ILE A 444 6.78 0.45 13.12
CA ILE A 444 6.42 -0.95 12.87
C ILE A 444 6.30 -1.65 14.23
N GLU A 445 5.10 -2.14 14.55
CA GLU A 445 4.80 -2.90 15.77
C GLU A 445 4.68 -4.40 15.45
N ALA A 446 5.58 -5.21 15.99
CA ALA A 446 5.56 -6.64 15.84
C ALA A 446 4.51 -7.28 16.75
N THR A 447 3.46 -7.84 16.15
CA THR A 447 2.35 -8.50 16.84
C THR A 447 2.30 -10.01 16.60
N GLY A 448 3.16 -10.52 15.71
CA GLY A 448 3.30 -11.94 15.40
C GLY A 448 4.13 -12.75 16.42
N GLN A 449 4.55 -12.13 17.52
CA GLN A 449 5.44 -12.73 18.52
C GLN A 449 6.72 -13.31 17.87
N THR A 450 7.13 -14.52 18.25
CA THR A 450 8.33 -15.18 17.72
C THR A 450 8.26 -15.53 16.23
N SER A 451 7.10 -15.39 15.58
CA SER A 451 6.95 -15.57 14.13
C SER A 451 7.21 -14.29 13.32
N SER A 452 7.33 -13.14 13.99
CA SER A 452 7.53 -11.83 13.36
C SER A 452 8.99 -11.39 13.34
N TYR A 453 9.51 -11.12 12.14
CA TYR A 453 10.84 -10.58 11.89
C TYR A 453 10.92 -9.99 10.48
N ILE A 454 11.90 -9.11 10.23
CA ILE A 454 12.17 -8.58 8.89
C ILE A 454 13.50 -9.14 8.41
N ALA A 455 13.53 -9.71 7.21
CA ALA A 455 14.73 -10.31 6.66
C ALA A 455 15.00 -9.87 5.22
N VAL A 456 16.26 -9.54 4.91
CA VAL A 456 16.73 -9.20 3.58
C VAL A 456 17.58 -10.34 3.06
N ALA A 457 17.12 -11.00 1.99
CA ALA A 457 17.88 -12.06 1.33
C ALA A 457 18.92 -11.48 0.35
N GLN A 458 19.87 -12.31 -0.07
CA GLN A 458 20.88 -11.92 -1.05
C GLN A 458 20.27 -11.31 -2.32
N GLY A 459 20.65 -10.06 -2.62
CA GLY A 459 20.15 -9.31 -3.78
C GLY A 459 18.90 -8.47 -3.52
N GLY A 460 18.23 -8.67 -2.37
CA GLY A 460 17.24 -7.74 -1.85
C GLY A 460 17.89 -6.51 -1.20
N LYS A 461 17.13 -5.42 -1.05
CA LYS A 461 17.63 -4.20 -0.38
C LYS A 461 16.61 -3.59 0.58
N ILE A 462 17.12 -3.01 1.65
CA ILE A 462 16.34 -2.21 2.60
C ILE A 462 16.91 -0.80 2.72
N PHE A 463 16.04 0.21 2.71
CA PHE A 463 16.37 1.62 2.86
C PHE A 463 15.60 2.20 4.05
N VAL A 464 16.20 2.15 5.23
CA VAL A 464 15.66 2.75 6.46
C VAL A 464 16.15 4.20 6.55
N ASN A 465 15.23 5.14 6.30
CA ASN A 465 15.54 6.55 6.14
C ASN A 465 15.11 7.39 7.35
N GLY A 466 15.40 6.91 8.57
CA GLY A 466 15.15 7.66 9.79
C GLY A 466 15.95 8.96 9.83
N THR A 467 15.56 9.87 10.71
CA THR A 467 16.34 11.06 11.05
C THR A 467 16.52 11.20 12.56
N ALA A 468 17.43 12.06 13.00
CA ALA A 468 17.63 12.34 14.42
C ALA A 468 16.36 12.83 15.15
N THR A 469 15.42 13.46 14.42
CA THR A 469 14.16 13.96 14.98
C THR A 469 12.99 13.02 14.75
N GLU A 470 13.08 12.17 13.72
CA GLU A 470 12.03 11.24 13.29
C GLU A 470 12.69 9.89 12.96
N PRO A 471 13.19 9.15 13.98
CA PRO A 471 13.79 7.85 13.75
C PRO A 471 12.73 6.86 13.26
N VAL A 472 13.17 5.84 12.53
CA VAL A 472 12.33 4.65 12.28
C VAL A 472 12.35 3.79 13.53
N VAL A 473 11.17 3.28 13.93
CA VAL A 473 11.02 2.45 15.13
C VAL A 473 10.43 1.12 14.72
N MET A 474 11.15 0.04 15.01
CA MET A 474 10.66 -1.34 14.94
C MET A 474 10.64 -1.89 16.37
N THR A 475 9.46 -2.22 16.88
CA THR A 475 9.25 -2.51 18.31
C THR A 475 8.19 -3.59 18.51
N SER A 476 8.04 -4.07 19.75
CA SER A 476 6.95 -4.98 20.14
C SER A 476 5.59 -4.28 20.10
N GLY A 477 4.59 -4.97 19.55
CA GLY A 477 3.18 -4.56 19.59
C GLY A 477 2.43 -5.02 20.85
N GLU A 478 3.10 -5.67 21.81
CA GLU A 478 2.49 -6.14 23.05
C GLU A 478 2.16 -4.98 24.00
N ALA A 479 1.08 -5.14 24.78
CA ALA A 479 0.67 -4.11 25.75
C ALA A 479 1.70 -3.90 26.89
N SER A 480 2.64 -4.82 27.07
CA SER A 480 3.75 -4.74 28.02
C SER A 480 5.00 -5.33 27.37
N PRO A 481 5.73 -4.53 26.57
CA PRO A 481 6.89 -5.01 25.83
C PRO A 481 7.95 -5.67 26.72
N ALA A 482 8.46 -6.81 26.28
CA ALA A 482 9.50 -7.57 26.94
C ALA A 482 10.58 -8.01 25.95
N PRO A 483 11.84 -8.17 26.40
CA PRO A 483 12.89 -8.76 25.57
C PRO A 483 12.43 -10.08 24.95
N GLY A 484 12.67 -10.26 23.65
CA GLY A 484 12.33 -11.46 22.92
C GLY A 484 10.90 -11.53 22.38
N ASP A 485 10.15 -10.43 22.42
CA ASP A 485 8.79 -10.37 21.88
C ASP A 485 8.74 -10.63 20.38
N TRP A 486 9.78 -10.24 19.63
CA TRP A 486 9.88 -10.47 18.19
C TRP A 486 11.33 -10.70 17.75
N GLY A 487 11.54 -11.15 16.52
CA GLY A 487 12.87 -11.56 16.05
C GLY A 487 13.87 -10.41 16.03
N GLY A 488 13.69 -9.47 15.10
CA GLY A 488 14.64 -8.39 14.84
C GLY A 488 14.79 -8.15 13.34
N LEU A 489 15.90 -7.51 12.96
CA LEU A 489 16.26 -7.27 11.56
C LEU A 489 17.43 -8.17 11.15
N VAL A 490 17.23 -8.96 10.10
CA VAL A 490 18.25 -9.84 9.51
C VAL A 490 18.63 -9.35 8.11
N VAL A 491 19.92 -9.20 7.82
CA VAL A 491 20.41 -8.81 6.49
C VAL A 491 21.44 -9.81 6.01
N CYS A 492 21.16 -10.49 4.90
CA CYS A 492 22.02 -11.48 4.28
C CYS A 492 22.61 -10.97 2.96
N GLY A 493 23.92 -10.69 2.96
CA GLY A 493 24.66 -10.19 1.81
C GLY A 493 25.53 -11.24 1.11
N LYS A 494 26.21 -10.80 0.05
CA LYS A 494 27.10 -11.61 -0.82
C LYS A 494 28.59 -11.46 -0.49
N ALA A 495 28.93 -10.77 0.60
CA ALA A 495 30.32 -10.55 1.01
C ALA A 495 30.92 -11.79 1.70
N PRO A 496 32.26 -11.92 1.70
CA PRO A 496 32.93 -13.14 2.17
C PRO A 496 32.72 -13.44 3.66
N THR A 497 32.61 -14.72 4.00
CA THR A 497 32.69 -15.29 5.36
C THR A 497 33.65 -16.48 5.33
N ASN A 498 34.23 -16.83 6.47
CA ASN A 498 35.07 -18.03 6.59
C ASN A 498 34.28 -19.34 6.81
N LYS A 499 32.94 -19.27 6.83
CA LYS A 499 32.03 -20.44 6.87
C LYS A 499 31.76 -21.08 5.50
N GLY A 500 32.06 -20.38 4.40
CA GLY A 500 31.80 -20.85 3.04
C GLY A 500 31.39 -19.74 2.08
N THR A 501 30.99 -20.10 0.87
CA THR A 501 30.53 -19.15 -0.17
C THR A 501 29.02 -19.12 -0.36
N ALA A 502 28.29 -20.03 0.28
CA ALA A 502 26.84 -20.10 0.34
C ALA A 502 26.50 -20.82 1.65
N VAL A 503 26.18 -20.05 2.67
CA VAL A 503 25.97 -20.51 4.05
C VAL A 503 24.53 -20.17 4.44
N THR A 504 23.89 -21.01 5.23
CA THR A 504 22.57 -20.70 5.80
C THR A 504 22.76 -19.85 7.04
N SER A 505 22.05 -18.72 7.14
CA SER A 505 22.06 -17.85 8.30
C SER A 505 21.54 -18.58 9.52
N GLU A 506 22.02 -18.16 10.69
CA GLU A 506 21.66 -18.79 11.97
C GLU A 506 20.15 -18.71 12.26
N VAL A 507 19.54 -17.61 11.81
CA VAL A 507 18.12 -17.30 11.90
C VAL A 507 17.57 -16.92 10.54
N ALA A 508 16.25 -16.96 10.36
CA ALA A 508 15.52 -16.70 9.12
C ALA A 508 15.77 -17.70 7.95
N ASP A 509 16.68 -18.67 8.10
CA ASP A 509 16.98 -19.72 7.10
C ASP A 509 17.36 -19.18 5.69
N LEU A 510 17.97 -18.00 5.62
CA LEU A 510 18.38 -17.38 4.36
C LEU A 510 19.82 -17.74 3.96
N THR A 511 20.13 -17.70 2.67
CA THR A 511 21.51 -17.86 2.20
C THR A 511 22.29 -16.55 2.37
N TYR A 512 23.52 -16.63 2.86
CA TYR A 512 24.48 -15.52 2.91
C TYR A 512 25.89 -15.98 2.52
N GLY A 513 26.81 -15.03 2.41
CA GLY A 513 28.21 -15.30 2.07
C GLY A 513 28.45 -15.32 0.56
N GLY A 514 29.70 -15.16 0.15
CA GLY A 514 30.04 -15.10 -1.27
C GLY A 514 31.42 -14.50 -1.52
N THR A 515 31.58 -13.85 -2.65
CA THR A 515 32.86 -13.26 -3.09
C THR A 515 32.78 -11.76 -3.36
N VAL A 516 31.62 -11.13 -3.14
CA VAL A 516 31.36 -9.73 -3.49
C VAL A 516 31.58 -8.87 -2.26
N ALA A 517 32.83 -8.50 -2.00
CA ALA A 517 33.22 -7.73 -0.81
C ALA A 517 32.56 -6.35 -0.74
N ASP A 518 32.10 -5.80 -1.86
CA ASP A 518 31.42 -4.52 -2.01
C ASP A 518 29.91 -4.70 -2.26
N ASP A 519 29.32 -5.82 -1.83
CA ASP A 519 27.87 -6.04 -1.94
C ASP A 519 27.06 -4.93 -1.23
N ASN A 520 25.92 -4.59 -1.80
CA ASN A 520 25.07 -3.50 -1.33
C ASN A 520 23.65 -4.00 -1.03
N SER A 521 23.36 -4.15 0.26
CA SER A 521 22.05 -4.53 0.80
C SER A 521 21.16 -3.31 1.13
N GLY A 522 21.58 -2.10 0.75
CA GLY A 522 20.86 -0.85 0.97
C GLY A 522 21.49 0.06 2.04
N SER A 523 20.65 0.77 2.80
CA SER A 523 21.09 1.71 3.83
C SER A 523 20.19 1.69 5.06
N ILE A 524 20.79 1.65 6.23
CA ILE A 524 20.11 1.76 7.52
C ILE A 524 20.61 3.02 8.23
N THR A 525 19.71 3.97 8.50
CA THR A 525 20.04 5.21 9.21
C THR A 525 18.94 5.61 10.19
N TYR A 526 19.32 5.96 11.43
CA TYR A 526 18.44 6.34 12.54
C TYR A 526 17.31 5.33 12.78
N LEU A 527 17.72 4.09 13.09
CA LEU A 527 16.83 2.97 13.37
C LEU A 527 16.88 2.62 14.86
N ARG A 528 15.70 2.44 15.47
CA ARG A 528 15.54 1.76 16.75
C ARG A 528 14.95 0.37 16.56
N LEU A 529 15.65 -0.62 17.10
CA LEU A 529 15.21 -2.01 17.26
C LEU A 529 14.98 -2.23 18.75
N GLU A 530 13.73 -2.37 19.15
CA GLU A 530 13.34 -2.44 20.56
C GLU A 530 12.70 -3.81 20.86
N TYR A 531 13.06 -4.42 22.00
CA TYR A 531 12.43 -5.65 22.51
C TYR A 531 12.58 -6.87 21.59
N THR A 532 13.69 -6.94 20.85
CA THR A 532 14.04 -8.02 19.92
C THR A 532 14.56 -9.26 20.63
N GLY A 533 14.93 -10.28 19.86
CA GLY A 533 15.65 -11.45 20.32
C GLY A 533 14.77 -12.66 20.62
N ALA A 534 13.71 -12.83 19.85
CA ALA A 534 12.85 -13.99 19.97
C ALA A 534 13.62 -15.31 19.75
N THR A 535 13.18 -16.37 20.43
CA THR A 535 13.68 -17.72 20.17
C THR A 535 13.25 -18.18 18.77
N PHE A 536 14.21 -18.52 17.91
CA PHE A 536 13.96 -19.04 16.56
C PHE A 536 13.80 -20.57 16.59
N THR A 537 14.71 -21.26 17.28
CA THR A 537 14.62 -22.69 17.58
C THR A 537 15.06 -22.96 19.02
N ASN A 538 14.97 -24.19 19.51
CA ASN A 538 15.40 -24.55 20.88
C ASN A 538 16.88 -24.29 21.19
N SER A 539 17.69 -23.92 20.19
CA SER A 539 19.12 -23.66 20.34
C SER A 539 19.60 -22.43 19.58
N LYS A 540 18.67 -21.62 19.06
CA LYS A 540 18.94 -20.47 18.20
C LYS A 540 17.97 -19.34 18.52
N GLU A 541 18.50 -18.16 18.67
CA GLU A 541 17.80 -16.95 19.06
C GLU A 541 18.15 -15.84 18.03
N PHE A 542 17.22 -14.91 17.82
CA PHE A 542 17.51 -13.74 16.99
C PHE A 542 18.31 -12.70 17.80
N ASN A 543 18.99 -11.79 17.11
CA ASN A 543 19.61 -10.61 17.72
C ASN A 543 18.72 -9.38 17.48
N GLY A 544 19.11 -8.22 18.00
CA GLY A 544 18.52 -6.96 17.53
C GLY A 544 18.72 -6.75 16.03
N LEU A 545 19.99 -6.66 15.62
CA LEU A 545 20.40 -6.58 14.22
C LEU A 545 21.42 -7.68 13.92
N SER A 546 21.11 -8.56 12.97
CA SER A 546 22.03 -9.61 12.50
C SER A 546 22.49 -9.31 11.06
N LEU A 547 23.80 -9.13 10.88
CA LEU A 547 24.43 -8.79 9.59
C LEU A 547 25.25 -9.97 9.08
N PHE A 548 24.65 -10.78 8.22
CA PHE A 548 25.27 -11.97 7.65
C PHE A 548 25.93 -11.68 6.30
N GLY A 549 27.26 -11.66 6.24
CA GLY A 549 28.00 -11.47 4.98
C GLY A 549 27.67 -10.18 4.26
N VAL A 550 27.42 -9.09 4.99
CA VAL A 550 27.01 -7.79 4.44
C VAL A 550 28.22 -7.04 3.89
N GLY A 551 28.09 -6.50 2.68
CA GLY A 551 29.20 -5.86 1.95
C GLY A 551 29.43 -4.39 2.30
N SER A 552 30.59 -3.88 1.87
CA SER A 552 31.09 -2.56 2.29
C SER A 552 30.40 -1.37 1.61
N GLU A 553 29.60 -1.59 0.57
CA GLU A 553 28.73 -0.55 0.00
C GLU A 553 27.40 -0.38 0.77
N THR A 554 27.08 -1.30 1.69
CA THR A 554 25.92 -1.17 2.57
C THR A 554 26.21 -0.14 3.67
N THR A 555 25.26 0.77 3.89
CA THR A 555 25.39 1.79 4.97
C THR A 555 24.69 1.30 6.23
N VAL A 556 25.40 1.25 7.36
CA VAL A 556 24.83 0.95 8.69
C VAL A 556 25.32 2.02 9.68
N GLU A 557 24.51 3.06 9.86
CA GLU A 557 24.85 4.20 10.71
C GLU A 557 23.67 4.58 11.62
N TYR A 558 23.91 5.03 12.86
CA TYR A 558 22.85 5.46 13.78
C TYR A 558 21.79 4.37 14.02
N VAL A 559 22.22 3.22 14.54
CA VAL A 559 21.34 2.11 14.88
C VAL A 559 21.38 1.84 16.37
N GLN A 560 20.21 1.70 16.98
CA GLN A 560 20.07 1.29 18.37
C GLN A 560 19.41 -0.08 18.46
N SER A 561 20.01 -0.97 19.27
CA SER A 561 19.33 -2.11 19.88
C SER A 561 19.01 -1.81 21.35
N TYR A 562 17.75 -2.03 21.75
CA TYR A 562 17.24 -1.69 23.08
C TYR A 562 16.43 -2.82 23.70
N ASN A 563 16.80 -3.28 24.90
CA ASN A 563 16.12 -4.32 25.67
C ASN A 563 15.90 -5.63 24.86
N GLY A 564 16.92 -6.09 24.11
CA GLY A 564 16.88 -7.38 23.41
C GLY A 564 17.14 -8.56 24.35
N ASN A 565 16.62 -9.76 24.03
CA ASN A 565 16.85 -10.96 24.84
C ASN A 565 18.18 -11.68 24.53
N ASP A 566 18.80 -11.33 23.41
CA ASP A 566 20.07 -11.88 22.94
C ASP A 566 21.04 -10.72 22.65
N ASP A 567 22.02 -10.94 21.77
CA ASP A 567 22.94 -9.93 21.28
C ASP A 567 22.24 -8.69 20.76
N GLY A 568 22.83 -7.53 21.07
CA GLY A 568 22.31 -6.25 20.60
C GLY A 568 22.43 -6.13 19.08
N ILE A 569 23.68 -6.25 18.58
CA ILE A 569 24.03 -6.16 17.17
C ILE A 569 25.15 -7.17 16.90
N GLU A 570 25.02 -7.98 15.85
CA GLU A 570 26.03 -8.98 15.52
C GLU A 570 26.42 -8.96 14.03
N PHE A 571 27.73 -9.11 13.76
CA PHE A 571 28.30 -9.24 12.43
C PHE A 571 28.83 -10.65 12.17
N PHE A 572 28.22 -11.38 11.22
CA PHE A 572 28.66 -12.70 10.80
C PHE A 572 29.38 -12.63 9.46
N GLY A 573 30.71 -12.55 9.47
CA GLY A 573 31.47 -12.33 8.25
C GLY A 573 31.10 -11.01 7.54
N GLY A 574 31.53 -10.85 6.30
CA GLY A 574 31.30 -9.64 5.51
C GLY A 574 32.33 -8.54 5.74
N THR A 575 32.04 -7.35 5.24
CA THR A 575 32.97 -6.21 5.14
C THR A 575 32.30 -4.86 5.46
N VAL A 576 31.01 -4.88 5.82
CA VAL A 576 30.25 -3.69 6.22
C VAL A 576 30.90 -2.98 7.41
N THR A 577 30.91 -1.65 7.39
CA THR A 577 31.37 -0.82 8.50
C THR A 577 30.17 -0.30 9.29
N GLY A 578 30.18 -0.49 10.61
CA GLY A 578 29.12 0.01 11.50
C GLY A 578 29.55 1.29 12.21
N LYS A 579 28.80 2.38 12.07
CA LYS A 579 29.09 3.65 12.77
C LYS A 579 27.94 4.13 13.63
N TYR A 580 28.24 4.81 14.73
CA TYR A 580 27.21 5.39 15.62
C TYR A 580 26.21 4.32 16.08
N LEU A 581 26.73 3.21 16.62
CA LEU A 581 25.93 2.09 17.09
C LEU A 581 25.68 2.19 18.58
N VAL A 582 24.46 1.88 18.99
CA VAL A 582 24.04 1.89 20.39
C VAL A 582 23.47 0.52 20.73
N SER A 583 23.97 -0.07 21.81
CA SER A 583 23.44 -1.33 22.35
C SER A 583 23.15 -1.15 23.82
N THR A 584 21.90 -1.37 24.22
CA THR A 584 21.41 -1.04 25.55
C THR A 584 20.54 -2.17 26.11
N ASN A 585 20.93 -2.70 27.26
CA ASN A 585 20.24 -3.78 27.96
C ASN A 585 20.07 -5.06 27.11
N SER A 586 21.11 -5.48 26.40
CA SER A 586 21.14 -6.78 25.72
C SER A 586 21.12 -7.93 26.72
N GLY A 587 20.35 -8.97 26.41
CA GLY A 587 20.26 -10.19 27.20
C GLY A 587 21.49 -11.10 27.05
N ASP A 588 22.25 -10.93 25.97
CA ASP A 588 23.58 -11.52 25.81
C ASP A 588 24.70 -10.45 25.71
N ASP A 589 25.42 -10.37 24.60
CA ASP A 589 26.49 -9.40 24.38
C ASP A 589 25.96 -8.06 23.83
N GLY A 590 26.72 -7.00 24.08
CA GLY A 590 26.39 -5.67 23.55
C GLY A 590 26.48 -5.64 22.03
N ILE A 591 27.68 -5.85 21.51
CA ILE A 591 27.98 -5.98 20.08
C ILE A 591 28.94 -7.15 19.88
N ASP A 592 28.58 -8.11 19.04
CA ASP A 592 29.42 -9.25 18.68
C ASP A 592 29.83 -9.21 17.19
N PHE A 593 30.96 -9.84 16.87
CA PHE A 593 31.37 -10.11 15.52
C PHE A 593 32.16 -11.43 15.41
N ALA A 594 31.82 -12.19 14.37
CA ALA A 594 32.32 -13.54 14.13
C ALA A 594 32.57 -13.82 12.63
N ASP A 595 32.89 -15.07 12.34
CA ASP A 595 32.84 -15.68 10.99
C ASP A 595 33.65 -14.96 9.91
N GLY A 596 34.79 -14.39 10.32
CA GLY A 596 35.75 -13.78 9.41
C GLY A 596 35.42 -12.35 9.00
N TRP A 597 34.67 -11.61 9.83
CA TRP A 597 34.27 -10.24 9.54
C TRP A 597 35.49 -9.33 9.31
N ASN A 598 35.50 -8.66 8.15
CA ASN A 598 36.54 -7.73 7.70
C ASN A 598 36.01 -6.30 7.57
N GLY A 599 35.03 -5.94 8.38
CA GLY A 599 34.53 -4.56 8.51
C GLY A 599 35.22 -3.78 9.62
N ASN A 600 34.77 -2.55 9.83
CA ASN A 600 35.29 -1.64 10.87
C ASN A 600 34.15 -1.09 11.74
N GLY A 601 34.52 -0.53 12.90
CA GLY A 601 33.59 0.08 13.85
C GLY A 601 34.04 1.46 14.31
N GLU A 602 33.11 2.41 14.38
CA GLU A 602 33.39 3.74 14.92
C GLU A 602 32.21 4.29 15.72
N PHE A 603 32.46 4.90 16.89
CA PHE A 603 31.42 5.49 17.75
C PHE A 603 30.38 4.48 18.23
N TRP A 604 30.81 3.49 19.02
CA TRP A 604 29.88 2.52 19.63
C TRP A 604 29.67 2.83 21.10
N TYR A 605 28.41 2.88 21.54
CA TYR A 605 28.04 3.07 22.94
C TYR A 605 27.26 1.85 23.43
N ILE A 606 27.81 1.13 24.39
CA ILE A 606 27.22 -0.08 24.97
C ILE A 606 26.97 0.16 26.45
N SER A 607 25.77 -0.18 26.93
CA SER A 607 25.41 -0.10 28.34
C SER A 607 24.45 -1.20 28.75
N GLY A 608 24.75 -1.89 29.86
CA GLY A 608 23.83 -2.87 30.45
C GLY A 608 23.73 -4.21 29.69
N ALA A 609 24.72 -4.56 28.86
CA ALA A 609 24.82 -5.93 28.32
C ALA A 609 25.04 -6.95 29.45
N ALA A 610 24.43 -8.12 29.35
CA ALA A 610 24.50 -9.13 30.41
C ALA A 610 25.87 -9.82 30.48
N PHE A 611 26.48 -10.10 29.33
CA PHE A 611 27.75 -10.80 29.22
C PHE A 611 28.90 -9.84 28.89
N ALA A 612 29.36 -9.76 27.65
CA ALA A 612 30.42 -8.87 27.23
C ALA A 612 29.87 -7.53 26.72
N GLY A 613 30.66 -6.47 26.87
CA GLY A 613 30.39 -5.22 26.14
C GLY A 613 30.55 -5.44 24.64
N ILE A 614 31.74 -5.93 24.27
CA ILE A 614 32.07 -6.38 22.93
C ILE A 614 32.52 -7.83 23.00
N GLU A 615 31.92 -8.69 22.20
CA GLU A 615 32.50 -9.99 21.88
C GLU A 615 33.15 -9.94 20.49
N GLY A 616 34.26 -10.65 20.34
CA GLY A 616 34.98 -10.71 19.08
C GLY A 616 35.63 -12.05 18.87
N SER A 617 35.19 -12.74 17.82
CA SER A 617 35.66 -14.07 17.45
C SER A 617 36.10 -14.19 16.00
N ASN A 618 36.62 -15.36 15.61
CA ASN A 618 36.96 -15.66 14.22
C ASN A 618 36.13 -16.80 13.64
N LEU A 619 36.23 -17.98 14.23
CA LEU A 619 35.46 -19.15 13.83
C LEU A 619 35.38 -20.09 15.03
N ALA A 620 34.17 -20.34 15.53
CA ALA A 620 33.90 -21.23 16.67
C ALA A 620 34.33 -22.69 16.45
N GLU A 621 34.44 -23.11 15.19
CA GLU A 621 34.69 -24.50 14.77
C GLU A 621 36.10 -24.69 14.17
N GLU A 622 36.65 -25.91 14.32
CA GLU A 622 37.91 -26.29 13.67
C GLU A 622 37.72 -26.58 12.17
N PRO A 623 38.70 -26.26 11.30
CA PRO A 623 40.03 -25.78 11.63
C PRO A 623 40.08 -24.29 11.96
N VAL A 624 40.84 -23.91 12.98
CA VAL A 624 41.12 -22.49 13.26
C VAL A 624 41.92 -21.81 12.14
N GLY A 625 41.66 -20.52 11.91
CA GLY A 625 42.44 -19.69 10.97
C GLY A 625 42.08 -19.84 9.49
N VAL A 626 40.83 -20.17 9.18
CA VAL A 626 40.29 -20.12 7.80
C VAL A 626 40.17 -18.67 7.34
N ASP A 627 40.58 -18.40 6.10
CA ASP A 627 40.41 -17.09 5.47
C ASP A 627 38.95 -16.86 5.02
N PRO A 628 38.41 -15.64 5.13
CA PRO A 628 39.03 -14.49 5.77
C PRO A 628 39.12 -14.66 7.29
N VAL A 629 40.28 -14.29 7.84
CA VAL A 629 40.41 -14.09 9.27
C VAL A 629 39.74 -12.77 9.66
N THR A 630 38.92 -12.75 10.71
CA THR A 630 38.31 -11.53 11.26
C THR A 630 39.38 -10.47 11.45
N THR A 631 39.29 -9.36 10.72
CA THR A 631 40.28 -8.26 10.77
C THR A 631 39.53 -6.94 10.82
N THR A 632 39.63 -6.24 11.95
CA THR A 632 38.84 -5.04 12.19
C THR A 632 39.63 -3.92 12.87
N THR A 633 39.29 -2.69 12.52
CA THR A 633 39.66 -1.49 13.27
C THR A 633 38.43 -0.95 13.97
N LEU A 634 38.48 -0.86 15.30
CA LEU A 634 37.44 -0.25 16.13
C LEU A 634 37.98 1.05 16.73
N SER A 635 37.16 2.10 16.74
CA SER A 635 37.56 3.37 17.35
C SER A 635 36.41 4.11 18.03
N ASN A 636 36.73 4.86 19.08
CA ASN A 636 35.77 5.67 19.83
C ASN A 636 34.64 4.81 20.43
N ILE A 637 34.99 3.93 21.37
CA ILE A 637 34.07 2.95 21.92
C ILE A 637 33.84 3.23 23.41
N THR A 638 32.59 3.22 23.87
CA THR A 638 32.25 3.26 25.29
C THR A 638 31.56 1.96 25.69
N VAL A 639 32.01 1.34 26.79
CA VAL A 639 31.30 0.25 27.48
C VAL A 639 31.00 0.67 28.93
N VAL A 640 29.71 0.72 29.29
CA VAL A 640 29.24 0.99 30.65
C VAL A 640 28.68 -0.28 31.26
N GLY A 641 29.33 -0.73 32.33
CA GLY A 641 28.97 -1.94 33.07
C GLY A 641 27.72 -1.79 33.96
N PRO A 642 27.33 -2.88 34.63
CA PRO A 642 28.07 -4.15 34.71
C PRO A 642 28.04 -4.96 33.41
N VAL A 643 29.08 -5.76 33.18
CA VAL A 643 29.23 -6.78 32.13
C VAL A 643 29.96 -7.96 32.79
N THR A 644 29.47 -9.19 32.63
CA THR A 644 30.04 -10.36 33.35
C THR A 644 31.21 -11.02 32.62
N GLU A 645 31.38 -10.72 31.33
CA GLU A 645 32.47 -11.27 30.49
C GLU A 645 33.49 -10.21 30.07
N GLY A 646 33.40 -9.04 30.70
CA GLY A 646 34.32 -7.93 30.53
C GLY A 646 33.93 -6.98 29.40
N ALA A 647 34.68 -5.88 29.26
CA ALA A 647 34.38 -4.90 28.21
C ALA A 647 34.70 -5.42 26.81
N LEU A 648 35.72 -6.27 26.69
CA LEU A 648 36.04 -7.03 25.47
C LEU A 648 36.23 -8.50 25.82
N TYR A 649 35.53 -9.40 25.14
CA TYR A 649 35.77 -10.83 25.16
C TYR A 649 36.37 -11.32 23.83
N TYR A 650 37.62 -11.77 23.89
CA TYR A 650 38.38 -12.26 22.74
C TYR A 650 38.42 -13.81 22.76
N LYS A 651 37.72 -14.44 21.81
CA LYS A 651 37.54 -15.90 21.79
C LYS A 651 37.54 -16.50 20.38
N GLU A 652 37.49 -17.83 20.33
CA GLU A 652 37.34 -18.68 19.15
C GLU A 652 38.27 -18.35 17.97
N GLY A 653 39.57 -18.40 18.29
CA GLY A 653 40.64 -18.06 17.36
C GLY A 653 40.70 -16.58 17.01
N GLY A 654 40.09 -15.73 17.86
CA GLY A 654 39.84 -14.29 17.72
C GLY A 654 40.92 -13.58 16.93
N GLY A 655 40.53 -12.84 15.90
CA GLY A 655 41.40 -12.45 14.78
C GLY A 655 42.36 -11.28 15.03
N LYS A 656 42.39 -10.36 14.07
CA LYS A 656 43.31 -9.22 14.01
C LYS A 656 42.59 -7.92 14.35
N PHE A 657 42.61 -7.52 15.61
CA PHE A 657 41.83 -6.38 16.10
C PHE A 657 42.76 -5.22 16.43
N THR A 658 42.48 -4.05 15.88
CA THR A 658 43.08 -2.79 16.30
C THR A 658 42.01 -1.92 16.93
N ILE A 659 42.14 -1.60 18.21
CA ILE A 659 41.17 -0.79 18.96
C ILE A 659 41.84 0.48 19.47
N ASP A 660 41.25 1.63 19.17
CA ASP A 660 41.70 2.91 19.71
C ASP A 660 40.57 3.67 20.42
N ASN A 661 40.92 4.44 21.44
CA ASN A 661 39.98 5.25 22.21
C ASN A 661 38.80 4.44 22.79
N LEU A 662 39.11 3.40 23.56
CA LEU A 662 38.14 2.57 24.29
C LEU A 662 37.96 3.10 25.72
N TYR A 663 36.77 3.55 26.06
CA TYR A 663 36.42 3.98 27.41
C TYR A 663 35.54 2.93 28.07
N THR A 664 35.83 2.63 29.33
CA THR A 664 35.03 1.72 30.12
C THR A 664 34.69 2.33 31.47
N SER A 665 33.52 2.00 32.02
CA SER A 665 33.08 2.47 33.34
C SER A 665 32.24 1.43 34.06
N GLY A 666 32.45 1.23 35.36
CA GLY A 666 31.59 0.35 36.18
C GLY A 666 31.76 -1.14 35.90
N ILE A 667 32.87 -1.55 35.28
CA ILE A 667 33.21 -2.95 34.96
C ILE A 667 34.17 -3.55 36.00
N ASP A 668 34.15 -4.87 36.16
CA ASP A 668 35.10 -5.64 36.99
C ASP A 668 36.13 -6.44 36.18
N LEU A 669 35.96 -6.56 34.86
CA LEU A 669 36.96 -7.15 33.96
C LEU A 669 37.10 -6.32 32.70
N GLY A 670 38.32 -5.86 32.40
CA GLY A 670 38.62 -5.11 31.18
C GLY A 670 38.56 -5.98 29.92
N ILE A 671 39.54 -6.87 29.77
CA ILE A 671 39.73 -7.70 28.58
C ILE A 671 39.77 -9.18 29.00
N LYS A 672 38.75 -9.93 28.60
CA LYS A 672 38.66 -11.38 28.78
C LYS A 672 39.25 -12.10 27.57
N VAL A 673 40.07 -13.10 27.82
CA VAL A 673 40.59 -14.01 26.78
C VAL A 673 40.22 -15.43 27.15
N LYS A 674 39.52 -16.14 26.26
CA LYS A 674 39.06 -17.52 26.54
C LYS A 674 40.24 -18.42 26.86
N SER A 675 40.42 -18.77 28.14
CA SER A 675 41.62 -19.46 28.62
C SER A 675 41.88 -20.84 27.99
N THR A 676 40.85 -21.50 27.46
CA THR A 676 40.94 -22.78 26.75
C THR A 676 41.24 -22.63 25.26
N ASP A 677 41.35 -21.41 24.75
CA ASP A 677 41.55 -21.10 23.33
C ASP A 677 43.02 -20.77 23.03
N ALA A 678 43.80 -21.80 22.71
CA ALA A 678 45.20 -21.66 22.34
C ALA A 678 45.42 -20.83 21.04
N PRO A 679 44.57 -20.93 20.00
CA PRO A 679 44.62 -20.05 18.83
C PRO A 679 44.49 -18.56 19.15
N ALA A 680 43.53 -18.15 19.99
CA ALA A 680 43.41 -16.75 20.44
C ALA A 680 44.68 -16.28 21.18
N ALA A 681 45.18 -17.10 22.11
CA ALA A 681 46.43 -16.78 22.81
C ALA A 681 47.62 -16.62 21.85
N THR A 682 47.71 -17.47 20.81
CA THR A 682 48.79 -17.42 19.80
C THR A 682 48.76 -16.11 19.01
N ARG A 683 47.56 -15.60 18.70
CA ARG A 683 47.38 -14.34 17.98
C ARG A 683 47.75 -13.12 18.81
N ILE A 684 47.40 -13.13 20.11
CA ILE A 684 47.89 -12.11 21.03
C ILE A 684 49.41 -12.09 21.01
N GLU A 685 50.08 -13.24 21.20
CA GLU A 685 51.55 -13.34 21.15
C GLU A 685 52.15 -12.84 19.81
N ALA A 686 51.44 -13.05 18.70
CA ALA A 686 51.82 -12.54 17.38
C ALA A 686 51.63 -11.01 17.22
N GLY A 687 50.86 -10.37 18.11
CA GLY A 687 50.50 -8.95 18.03
C GLY A 687 49.29 -8.65 17.15
N ASP A 688 48.41 -9.63 16.98
CA ASP A 688 47.18 -9.47 16.21
C ASP A 688 46.08 -8.75 17.00
N LEU A 689 46.14 -8.72 18.33
CA LEU A 689 45.31 -7.84 19.18
C LEU A 689 46.14 -6.65 19.63
N VAL A 690 45.67 -5.43 19.33
CA VAL A 690 46.32 -4.17 19.75
C VAL A 690 45.27 -3.17 20.22
N ILE A 691 45.43 -2.64 21.44
CA ILE A 691 44.56 -1.61 22.02
C ILE A 691 45.42 -0.41 22.44
N THR A 692 45.39 0.70 21.70
CA THR A 692 46.37 1.80 21.90
C THR A 692 45.97 2.85 22.93
N ASN A 693 44.69 2.94 23.28
CA ASN A 693 44.20 3.92 24.25
C ASN A 693 42.93 3.41 24.94
N ILE A 694 43.08 2.62 26.00
CA ILE A 694 41.98 2.15 26.83
C ILE A 694 41.92 2.91 28.15
N GLN A 695 40.75 3.38 28.56
CA GLN A 695 40.53 3.96 29.89
C GLN A 695 39.61 3.08 30.72
N PHE A 696 40.06 2.75 31.92
CA PHE A 696 39.25 2.05 32.94
C PHE A 696 38.79 3.04 34.00
N ASP A 697 37.64 3.69 33.76
CA ASP A 697 37.02 4.59 34.73
C ASP A 697 36.09 3.84 35.69
N ALA A 698 35.78 4.43 36.85
CA ALA A 698 34.83 3.91 37.82
C ALA A 698 34.91 2.38 38.06
N LYS A 699 36.13 1.84 38.17
CA LYS A 699 36.46 0.41 38.32
C LYS A 699 35.57 -0.23 39.40
N ALA A 700 34.83 -1.29 39.06
CA ALA A 700 34.01 -2.01 40.01
C ALA A 700 34.87 -2.80 41.02
N THR A 701 34.23 -3.32 42.08
CA THR A 701 34.95 -4.07 43.11
C THR A 701 35.53 -5.35 42.52
N GLY A 702 36.83 -5.58 42.74
CA GLY A 702 37.51 -6.76 42.20
C GLY A 702 38.06 -6.58 40.80
N PHE A 703 38.09 -5.34 40.28
CA PHE A 703 38.54 -5.04 38.93
C PHE A 703 39.88 -5.68 38.54
N VAL A 704 39.89 -6.31 37.36
CA VAL A 704 41.06 -6.88 36.69
C VAL A 704 41.16 -6.30 35.28
N GLU A 705 42.33 -5.82 34.88
CA GLU A 705 42.54 -5.25 33.53
C GLU A 705 42.41 -6.31 32.44
N THR A 706 42.99 -7.48 32.65
CA THR A 706 42.86 -8.64 31.77
C THR A 706 43.08 -9.95 32.53
N ASP A 707 42.38 -11.02 32.14
CA ASP A 707 42.60 -12.37 32.66
C ASP A 707 43.63 -13.17 31.82
N TYR A 708 44.21 -12.55 30.79
CA TYR A 708 45.22 -13.17 29.93
C TYR A 708 46.52 -13.44 30.70
N THR A 709 46.96 -14.70 30.68
CA THR A 709 48.15 -15.15 31.42
C THR A 709 49.38 -15.42 30.53
N GLY A 710 49.31 -15.04 29.24
CA GLY A 710 50.42 -15.21 28.29
C GLY A 710 51.59 -14.26 28.53
N ALA A 711 52.64 -14.41 27.71
CA ALA A 711 53.88 -13.66 27.84
C ALA A 711 53.76 -12.22 27.32
N LYS A 712 53.00 -12.02 26.24
CA LYS A 712 52.79 -10.68 25.68
C LYS A 712 51.66 -9.97 26.42
N GLN A 713 52.03 -9.09 27.34
CA GLN A 713 51.09 -8.30 28.16
C GLN A 713 50.92 -6.85 27.65
N ASP A 714 51.74 -6.42 26.69
CA ASP A 714 51.73 -5.07 26.10
C ASP A 714 50.81 -4.93 24.88
N PHE A 715 49.83 -5.83 24.74
CA PHE A 715 48.81 -5.77 23.69
C PHE A 715 47.75 -4.68 23.94
N TYR A 716 47.75 -4.05 25.11
CA TYR A 716 46.96 -2.85 25.40
C TYR A 716 47.80 -1.77 26.09
N THR A 717 47.36 -0.51 25.98
CA THR A 717 47.95 0.63 26.69
C THR A 717 46.85 1.42 27.40
N GLU A 718 46.89 1.46 28.73
CA GLU A 718 45.98 2.30 29.53
C GLU A 718 46.31 3.80 29.30
N GLY A 719 45.28 4.60 29.02
CA GLY A 719 45.41 6.01 28.66
C GLY A 719 44.11 6.79 28.92
N THR A 720 44.08 8.05 28.48
CA THR A 720 42.86 8.87 28.55
C THR A 720 42.05 8.66 27.27
N ALA A 721 40.84 8.14 27.42
CA ALA A 721 39.91 7.93 26.33
C ALA A 721 38.66 8.80 26.53
N THR A 722 38.03 9.21 25.44
CA THR A 722 36.68 9.80 25.44
C THR A 722 35.62 8.78 25.06
N GLY A 723 36.03 7.59 24.62
CA GLY A 723 35.16 6.54 24.13
C GLY A 723 34.33 7.01 22.96
N ALA A 724 33.03 6.71 22.98
CA ALA A 724 32.04 7.15 22.01
C ALA A 724 31.83 8.67 21.93
N GLY A 725 32.56 9.47 22.73
CA GLY A 725 32.60 10.92 22.66
C GLY A 725 32.36 11.61 24.00
N ASN A 726 31.82 10.90 25.00
CA ASN A 726 31.42 11.48 26.29
C ASN A 726 31.68 10.57 27.50
N GLY A 727 32.71 9.71 27.42
CA GLY A 727 33.02 8.77 28.50
C GLY A 727 31.85 7.84 28.78
N ALA A 728 31.42 7.76 30.05
CA ALA A 728 30.27 6.95 30.48
C ALA A 728 28.90 7.61 30.26
N ALA A 729 28.85 8.89 29.95
CA ALA A 729 27.59 9.58 29.71
C ALA A 729 27.14 9.36 28.25
N THR A 730 25.82 9.50 28.03
CA THR A 730 25.22 9.45 26.70
C THR A 730 25.94 10.41 25.75
N PRO A 731 26.42 9.93 24.58
CA PRO A 731 27.05 10.80 23.59
C PRO A 731 26.07 11.79 22.95
N ASP A 732 26.56 12.99 22.61
CA ASP A 732 25.72 14.03 21.98
C ASP A 732 25.04 13.54 20.69
N TRP A 733 25.72 12.71 19.90
CA TRP A 733 25.19 12.16 18.65
C TRP A 733 24.09 11.11 18.85
N ALA A 734 24.00 10.50 20.03
CA ALA A 734 22.94 9.53 20.38
C ALA A 734 21.69 10.25 20.91
N THR A 735 21.82 11.49 21.37
CA THR A 735 20.73 12.22 22.02
C THR A 735 19.59 12.54 21.05
N GLY A 736 18.35 12.23 21.46
CA GLY A 736 17.12 12.64 20.77
C GLY A 736 16.47 11.58 19.89
N TRP A 737 17.23 10.62 19.38
CA TRP A 737 16.70 9.53 18.55
C TRP A 737 16.76 8.16 19.22
N THR A 738 17.63 7.97 20.22
CA THR A 738 17.68 6.75 21.03
C THR A 738 16.66 6.77 22.18
N VAL A 739 16.29 5.60 22.68
CA VAL A 739 15.49 5.40 23.89
C VAL A 739 16.33 4.83 25.04
N GLY A 740 16.02 5.16 26.30
CA GLY A 740 16.66 4.57 27.47
C GLY A 740 18.05 5.13 27.84
N LEU A 741 18.50 6.22 27.21
CA LEU A 741 19.78 6.91 27.45
C LEU A 741 19.62 8.35 27.94
#